data_AF-G7EIA8-F1
#
_entry.id   AF-G7EIA8-F1
#
_cell.length_a   1.000
_cell.length_b   1.000
_cell.length_c   1.000
_cell.angle_alpha   90.00
_cell.angle_beta   90.00
_cell.angle_gamma   90.00
#
_symmetry.space_group_name_H-M   'P 1'
#
loop_
_entity.id
_entity.type
_entity.pdbx_description
1 polymer ?
#
loop_
_entity_poly.entity_id
_entity_poly.type
_entity_poly.pdbx_seq_one_letter_code
_entity_poly.pdbx_strand_id
1 'polypeptide(L)'
;MNKVTMAAASIALALGLVGCGEKQQETKVTDTPVVTAAAEKPLDLGIELANMDSSVRAQDDFYYHVNGQWLAKTEIPGDKSNYGSFSQLYDESQKAMKIALESAAANKAAEKGSDEYKIGAFYKSYMNQAARNELGITPLQPSLDAIDSVKSKADLVGLMAKIQKQGGTLPFGWFVNNDAKNSSEYALYLSQSGLGLPDRDYYLKDDEKFTKIRASYEQYITDVLAKSGVKNSTEAAKGVLTFEKTLADAQWSRVQSRDATKSYNKMTVADVSELMGDLDLAAFFKDAGVSATDIIVRQPSYLEALATIYKDTDLATWKNYLKFHFVSGYAGLLSEDLVNLNFDFYSTTLRGVEEQAPLWKQAVDASNSVLGEILGKVYVKDNFPPEAKARMEELVDNVIKGYGVAIENLEWMSPETKLAAKEKLDKFTPKIGYPDTWKDYSELKINSDELVGNYIRYSEWAYADMIAKLGKPVDRSEWHMTPQTVNAYYNPVNNEIVFPAAILQPPFFNLEADDAVNYGAIGAVIGHELGHGFDDQGAKYDGDGNLRNWWSESDLKQFEERSAALVAQYNEYKPFEDASVNGELTLGENIGDLGGLTVAHKAYMLSLGDKKAPVIDGYTGDQRFFMGWSQIWRRKYRDEALRNRLMTDSHSPSHYRVIGILSNMPEFYEAFDVKEGDKMYIKPEDRVKIW
;
A
#
# COMPACT_ATOMS: atom_id res chain seq x y z
N MET A 1 -47.23 30.16 15.25
CA MET A 1 -47.93 30.72 14.06
C MET A 1 -47.64 29.77 12.91
N ASN A 2 -48.38 28.66 12.79
CA ASN A 2 -49.51 28.42 11.86
C ASN A 2 -49.24 28.89 10.41
N LYS A 3 -49.46 28.16 9.30
CA LYS A 3 -49.88 26.79 8.91
C LYS A 3 -49.58 26.72 7.38
N VAL A 4 -48.96 25.66 6.85
CA VAL A 4 -49.52 24.59 5.96
C VAL A 4 -50.53 25.01 4.88
N THR A 5 -50.23 24.70 3.59
CA THR A 5 -51.04 23.95 2.57
C THR A 5 -50.32 24.01 1.20
N MET A 6 -49.82 22.93 0.58
CA MET A 6 -50.45 21.83 -0.20
C MET A 6 -51.32 22.21 -1.43
N ALA A 7 -50.76 21.88 -2.61
CA ALA A 7 -51.31 21.20 -3.82
C ALA A 7 -52.64 21.65 -4.47
N ALA A 8 -52.62 21.85 -5.81
CA ALA A 8 -53.27 20.98 -6.82
C ALA A 8 -53.24 21.58 -8.25
N ALA A 9 -53.27 20.68 -9.24
CA ALA A 9 -53.15 20.89 -10.67
C ALA A 9 -54.47 21.23 -11.40
N SER A 10 -54.39 21.76 -12.63
CA SER A 10 -54.99 21.20 -13.88
C SER A 10 -55.45 22.24 -14.94
N ILE A 11 -54.88 22.08 -16.16
CA ILE A 11 -55.50 22.03 -17.52
C ILE A 11 -56.31 23.24 -18.08
N ALA A 12 -55.90 23.73 -19.26
CA ALA A 12 -56.82 24.06 -20.37
C ALA A 12 -56.12 24.06 -21.75
N LEU A 13 -56.64 23.22 -22.66
CA LEU A 13 -56.41 23.22 -24.11
C LEU A 13 -57.12 24.40 -24.80
N ALA A 14 -56.57 24.90 -25.91
CA ALA A 14 -57.36 25.47 -27.00
C ALA A 14 -56.68 25.25 -28.37
N LEU A 15 -57.43 24.62 -29.27
CA LEU A 15 -57.13 24.37 -30.69
C LEU A 15 -57.53 25.58 -31.55
N GLY A 16 -56.80 25.80 -32.65
CA GLY A 16 -57.21 26.66 -33.77
C GLY A 16 -56.45 26.33 -35.06
N LEU A 17 -57.13 25.65 -36.00
CA LEU A 17 -56.78 25.53 -37.43
C LEU A 17 -57.09 26.89 -38.12
N VAL A 18 -56.41 27.38 -39.17
CA VAL A 18 -56.40 26.97 -40.59
C VAL A 18 -55.42 27.89 -41.35
N GLY A 19 -54.76 27.40 -42.42
CA GLY A 19 -54.51 28.24 -43.62
C GLY A 19 -53.15 28.10 -44.30
N CYS A 20 -53.12 27.39 -45.43
CA CYS A 20 -51.98 27.19 -46.33
C CYS A 20 -51.41 28.49 -46.94
N GLY A 21 -50.09 28.48 -47.19
CA GLY A 21 -49.40 29.42 -48.08
C GLY A 21 -48.01 28.91 -48.44
N GLU A 22 -47.89 28.21 -49.57
CA GLU A 22 -46.62 27.79 -50.18
C GLU A 22 -45.74 29.00 -50.53
N LYS A 23 -44.49 28.99 -50.04
CA LYS A 23 -43.37 29.71 -50.65
C LYS A 23 -42.19 28.76 -50.73
N GLN A 24 -41.84 28.39 -51.96
CA GLN A 24 -40.58 27.73 -52.31
C GLN A 24 -39.41 28.59 -51.83
N GLN A 25 -38.57 28.01 -50.97
CA GLN A 25 -37.25 28.53 -50.67
C GLN A 25 -36.25 27.45 -51.11
N GLU A 26 -35.44 27.78 -52.11
CA GLU A 26 -34.37 26.92 -52.60
C GLU A 26 -33.40 26.58 -51.47
N THR A 27 -33.46 25.34 -50.99
CA THR A 27 -32.40 24.75 -50.19
C THR A 27 -31.20 24.50 -51.08
N LYS A 28 -30.19 25.38 -50.98
CA LYS A 28 -28.81 25.03 -51.33
C LYS A 28 -28.41 23.79 -50.52
N VAL A 29 -28.21 22.68 -51.20
CA VAL A 29 -27.52 21.51 -50.65
C VAL A 29 -26.07 21.93 -50.42
N THR A 30 -25.74 22.25 -49.17
CA THR A 30 -24.35 22.21 -48.71
C THR A 30 -23.99 20.75 -48.53
N ASP A 31 -23.07 20.26 -49.36
CA ASP A 31 -22.40 18.97 -49.18
C ASP A 31 -21.90 18.88 -47.74
N THR A 32 -22.51 17.98 -46.97
CA THR A 32 -22.00 17.59 -45.67
C THR A 32 -20.75 16.76 -45.95
N PRO A 33 -19.56 17.11 -45.44
CA PRO A 33 -18.41 16.24 -45.60
C PRO A 33 -18.76 14.91 -44.93
N VAL A 34 -18.74 13.84 -45.72
CA VAL A 34 -18.73 12.48 -45.19
C VAL A 34 -17.52 12.40 -44.27
N VAL A 35 -17.76 12.38 -42.96
CA VAL A 35 -16.75 11.99 -41.99
C VAL A 35 -16.51 10.52 -42.26
N THR A 36 -15.54 10.21 -43.11
CA THR A 36 -14.92 8.90 -43.14
C THR A 36 -14.46 8.63 -41.72
N ALA A 37 -15.09 7.64 -41.07
CA ALA A 37 -14.57 7.08 -39.83
C ALA A 37 -13.08 6.82 -40.05
N ALA A 38 -12.24 7.43 -39.22
CA ALA A 38 -10.83 7.10 -39.21
C ALA A 38 -10.73 5.58 -39.07
N ALA A 39 -9.96 4.94 -39.95
CA ALA A 39 -9.67 3.53 -39.79
C ALA A 39 -9.12 3.32 -38.37
N GLU A 40 -9.78 2.49 -37.56
CA GLU A 40 -9.28 2.13 -36.23
C GLU A 40 -7.85 1.64 -36.39
N LYS A 41 -6.89 2.35 -35.77
CA LYS A 41 -5.51 1.90 -35.68
C LYS A 41 -5.55 0.50 -35.06
N PRO A 42 -4.92 -0.52 -35.68
CA PRO A 42 -4.90 -1.85 -35.08
C PRO A 42 -4.27 -1.75 -33.70
N LEU A 43 -4.96 -2.28 -32.68
CA LEU A 43 -4.46 -2.32 -31.31
C LEU A 43 -3.22 -3.22 -31.25
N ASP A 44 -2.24 -2.79 -30.47
CA ASP A 44 -0.97 -3.50 -30.31
C ASP A 44 -1.13 -4.74 -29.42
N LEU A 45 -0.22 -5.71 -29.57
CA LEU A 45 -0.23 -6.95 -28.79
C LEU A 45 -0.20 -6.72 -27.28
N GLY A 46 0.44 -5.65 -26.79
CA GLY A 46 0.61 -5.34 -25.36
C GLY A 46 1.56 -6.27 -24.60
N ILE A 47 2.07 -7.33 -25.23
CA ILE A 47 3.00 -8.30 -24.64
C ILE A 47 4.40 -8.15 -25.23
N GLU A 48 5.40 -8.14 -24.36
CA GLU A 48 6.81 -8.03 -24.74
C GLU A 48 7.41 -9.40 -25.12
N LEU A 49 7.07 -9.91 -26.31
CA LEU A 49 7.47 -11.26 -26.77
C LEU A 49 8.98 -11.55 -26.70
N ALA A 50 9.84 -10.53 -26.80
CA ALA A 50 11.29 -10.68 -26.70
C ALA A 50 11.78 -11.16 -25.32
N ASN A 51 10.93 -11.08 -24.30
CA ASN A 51 11.21 -11.50 -22.94
C ASN A 51 10.81 -12.95 -22.63
N MET A 52 10.08 -13.59 -23.55
CA MET A 52 9.65 -14.98 -23.40
C MET A 52 10.79 -15.97 -23.58
N ASP A 53 10.79 -17.04 -22.81
CA ASP A 53 11.70 -18.17 -22.95
C ASP A 53 10.95 -19.42 -23.44
N SER A 54 11.07 -19.70 -24.73
CA SER A 54 10.44 -20.87 -25.36
C SER A 54 11.09 -22.21 -24.98
N SER A 55 12.22 -22.21 -24.27
CA SER A 55 12.81 -23.44 -23.72
C SER A 55 12.08 -23.93 -22.46
N VAL A 56 11.33 -23.04 -21.79
CA VAL A 56 10.45 -23.38 -20.68
C VAL A 56 9.04 -23.52 -21.22
N ARG A 57 8.41 -24.67 -20.98
CA ARG A 57 7.03 -24.93 -21.38
C ARG A 57 6.07 -24.09 -20.53
N ALA A 58 5.06 -23.50 -21.16
CA ALA A 58 4.01 -22.74 -20.48
C ALA A 58 3.27 -23.55 -19.41
N GLN A 59 3.15 -24.87 -19.62
CA GLN A 59 2.49 -25.81 -18.72
C GLN A 59 3.36 -26.21 -17.51
N ASP A 60 4.67 -25.97 -17.58
CA ASP A 60 5.63 -26.38 -16.56
C ASP A 60 6.04 -25.22 -15.64
N ASP A 61 6.22 -24.03 -16.20
CA ASP A 61 6.41 -22.80 -15.42
C ASP A 61 6.06 -21.57 -16.25
N PHE A 62 4.82 -21.11 -16.09
CA PHE A 62 4.30 -20.00 -16.89
C PHE A 62 5.00 -18.66 -16.63
N TYR A 63 5.54 -18.46 -15.41
CA TYR A 63 6.28 -17.25 -15.09
C TYR A 63 7.58 -17.17 -15.87
N TYR A 64 8.36 -18.26 -15.88
CA TYR A 64 9.59 -18.33 -16.65
C TYR A 64 9.34 -18.46 -18.16
N HIS A 65 8.23 -19.07 -18.60
CA HIS A 65 7.85 -19.07 -20.01
C HIS A 65 7.66 -17.64 -20.55
N VAL A 66 6.93 -16.79 -19.84
CA VAL A 66 6.64 -15.41 -20.29
C VAL A 66 7.80 -14.44 -20.03
N ASN A 67 8.54 -14.62 -18.93
CA ASN A 67 9.53 -13.65 -18.47
C ASN A 67 10.99 -14.14 -18.51
N GLY A 68 11.26 -15.39 -18.91
CA GLY A 68 12.54 -16.05 -18.69
C GLY A 68 13.74 -15.37 -19.34
N GLN A 69 13.59 -14.85 -20.56
CA GLN A 69 14.69 -14.12 -21.22
C GLN A 69 14.99 -12.79 -20.54
N TRP A 70 13.97 -12.12 -19.99
CA TRP A 70 14.18 -10.93 -19.18
C TRP A 70 14.88 -11.27 -17.87
N LEU A 71 14.42 -12.31 -17.16
CA LEU A 71 15.03 -12.76 -15.91
C LEU A 71 16.50 -13.15 -16.09
N ALA A 72 16.85 -13.76 -17.22
CA ALA A 72 18.22 -14.14 -17.56
C ALA A 72 19.13 -12.94 -17.88
N LYS A 73 18.61 -11.90 -18.56
CA LYS A 73 19.41 -10.76 -19.07
C LYS A 73 19.44 -9.56 -18.13
N THR A 74 18.42 -9.38 -17.30
CA THR A 74 18.30 -8.20 -16.46
C THR A 74 19.14 -8.31 -15.20
N GLU A 75 20.01 -7.34 -14.99
CA GLU A 75 20.72 -7.12 -13.74
C GLU A 75 19.87 -6.27 -12.80
N ILE A 76 19.91 -6.58 -11.50
CA ILE A 76 19.29 -5.72 -10.48
C ILE A 76 20.23 -4.52 -10.30
N PRO A 77 19.79 -3.27 -10.51
CA PRO A 77 20.62 -2.10 -10.25
C PRO A 77 21.23 -2.13 -8.85
N GLY A 78 22.45 -1.60 -8.70
CA GLY A 78 23.17 -1.58 -7.43
C GLY A 78 22.38 -0.86 -6.32
N ASP A 79 21.59 0.16 -6.69
CA ASP A 79 20.72 0.94 -5.81
C ASP A 79 19.39 0.26 -5.43
N LYS A 80 19.19 -1.01 -5.80
CA LYS A 80 17.91 -1.71 -5.61
C LYS A 80 18.07 -3.09 -5.00
N SER A 81 17.07 -3.47 -4.21
CA SER A 81 16.95 -4.82 -3.62
C SER A 81 16.20 -5.81 -4.52
N ASN A 82 15.45 -5.27 -5.49
CA ASN A 82 14.68 -6.01 -6.48
C ASN A 82 14.44 -5.10 -7.69
N TYR A 83 14.19 -5.69 -8.85
CA TYR A 83 13.89 -4.93 -10.06
C TYR A 83 12.87 -5.68 -10.91
N GLY A 84 11.97 -4.95 -11.58
CA GLY A 84 10.83 -5.52 -12.29
C GLY A 84 9.86 -4.44 -12.78
N SER A 85 8.69 -4.85 -13.26
CA SER A 85 7.69 -3.97 -13.86
C SER A 85 7.31 -2.80 -12.93
N PHE A 86 6.99 -3.06 -11.66
CA PHE A 86 6.72 -2.01 -10.67
C PHE A 86 7.91 -1.05 -10.45
N SER A 87 9.14 -1.57 -10.39
CA SER A 87 10.33 -0.75 -10.17
C SER A 87 10.66 0.13 -11.38
N GLN A 88 10.37 -0.35 -12.58
CA GLN A 88 10.50 0.41 -13.81
C GLN A 88 9.55 1.61 -13.82
N LEU A 89 8.26 1.38 -13.51
CA LEU A 89 7.28 2.48 -13.41
C LEU A 89 7.65 3.45 -12.29
N TYR A 90 8.17 2.94 -11.17
CA TYR A 90 8.66 3.78 -10.09
C TYR A 90 9.82 4.68 -10.53
N ASP A 91 10.80 4.14 -11.27
CA ASP A 91 11.90 4.94 -11.83
C ASP A 91 11.38 6.01 -12.81
N GLU A 92 10.35 5.73 -13.62
CA GLU A 92 9.72 6.72 -14.50
C GLU A 92 8.97 7.81 -13.71
N SER A 93 8.22 7.43 -12.69
CA SER A 93 7.56 8.36 -11.76
C SER A 93 8.58 9.28 -11.07
N GLN A 94 9.73 8.72 -10.63
CA GLN A 94 10.82 9.49 -10.06
C GLN A 94 11.42 10.51 -11.05
N LYS A 95 11.59 10.13 -12.32
CA LYS A 95 12.08 11.07 -13.35
C LYS A 95 11.11 12.21 -13.58
N ALA A 96 9.80 11.95 -13.64
CA ALA A 96 8.78 12.98 -13.79
C ALA A 96 8.79 13.94 -12.60
N MET A 97 8.84 13.42 -11.37
CA MET A 97 8.93 14.24 -10.16
C MET A 97 10.23 15.04 -10.09
N LYS A 98 11.37 14.48 -10.52
CA LYS A 98 12.65 15.19 -10.59
C LYS A 98 12.54 16.47 -11.43
N ILE A 99 11.89 16.39 -12.59
CA ILE A 99 11.68 17.55 -13.47
C ILE A 99 10.89 18.65 -12.76
N ALA A 100 9.80 18.28 -12.06
CA ALA A 100 8.99 19.21 -11.29
C ALA A 100 9.80 19.88 -10.16
N LEU A 101 10.56 19.09 -9.40
CA LEU A 101 11.39 19.56 -8.29
C LEU A 101 12.50 20.50 -8.75
N GLU A 102 13.23 20.15 -9.82
CA GLU A 102 14.29 20.99 -10.37
C GLU A 102 13.74 22.30 -10.94
N SER A 103 12.57 22.26 -11.59
CA SER A 103 11.90 23.45 -12.13
C SER A 103 11.48 24.41 -11.01
N ALA A 104 10.82 23.88 -9.96
CA ALA A 104 10.43 24.67 -8.80
C ALA A 104 11.65 25.24 -8.05
N ALA A 105 12.73 24.46 -7.94
CA ALA A 105 13.97 24.92 -7.34
C ALA A 105 14.66 26.04 -8.17
N ALA A 106 14.57 26.00 -9.50
CA ALA A 106 15.12 27.04 -10.37
C ALA A 106 14.32 28.35 -10.32
N ASN A 107 13.02 28.31 -10.01
CA ASN A 107 12.17 29.48 -9.97
C ASN A 107 12.45 30.36 -8.73
N LYS A 108 13.21 31.44 -8.91
CA LYS A 108 13.50 32.42 -7.86
C LYS A 108 12.36 33.41 -7.57
N ALA A 109 11.34 33.43 -8.43
CA ALA A 109 10.20 34.33 -8.30
C ALA A 109 9.01 33.68 -7.56
N ALA A 110 9.10 32.40 -7.20
CA ALA A 110 8.07 31.71 -6.42
C ALA A 110 7.84 32.41 -5.08
N GLU A 111 6.58 32.71 -4.77
CA GLU A 111 6.20 33.40 -3.53
C GLU A 111 6.53 32.53 -2.32
N LYS A 112 7.19 33.11 -1.30
CA LYS A 112 7.56 32.37 -0.08
C LYS A 112 6.31 31.81 0.60
N GLY A 113 6.30 30.50 0.83
CA GLY A 113 5.16 29.79 1.42
C GLY A 113 4.16 29.22 0.41
N SER A 114 4.25 29.57 -0.88
CA SER A 114 3.50 28.90 -1.94
C SER A 114 3.89 27.42 -2.09
N ASP A 115 3.01 26.63 -2.68
CA ASP A 115 3.24 25.21 -2.98
C ASP A 115 4.52 25.00 -3.82
N GLU A 116 4.73 25.82 -4.85
CA GLU A 116 5.94 25.77 -5.69
C GLU A 116 7.20 26.12 -4.87
N TYR A 117 7.14 27.14 -4.01
CA TYR A 117 8.25 27.48 -3.12
C TYR A 117 8.59 26.33 -2.18
N LYS A 118 7.59 25.66 -1.58
CA LYS A 118 7.81 24.53 -0.67
C LYS A 118 8.53 23.38 -1.38
N ILE A 119 8.08 23.01 -2.58
CA ILE A 119 8.72 21.98 -3.42
C ILE A 119 10.19 22.36 -3.69
N GLY A 120 10.43 23.56 -4.20
CA GLY A 120 11.78 24.01 -4.55
C GLY A 120 12.70 24.18 -3.33
N ALA A 121 12.17 24.65 -2.20
CA ALA A 121 12.93 24.83 -0.96
C ALA A 121 13.30 23.50 -0.32
N PHE A 122 12.38 22.54 -0.24
CA PHE A 122 12.67 21.23 0.31
C PHE A 122 13.75 20.52 -0.52
N TYR A 123 13.60 20.50 -1.86
CA TYR A 123 14.59 19.91 -2.76
C TYR A 123 15.99 20.53 -2.57
N LYS A 124 16.09 21.87 -2.49
CA LYS A 124 17.36 22.56 -2.21
C LYS A 124 17.97 22.15 -0.88
N SER A 125 17.15 22.05 0.17
CA SER A 125 17.63 21.65 1.50
C SER A 125 18.19 20.22 1.50
N TYR A 126 17.58 19.32 0.73
CA TYR A 126 18.02 17.93 0.61
C TYR A 126 19.33 17.80 -0.17
N MET A 127 19.43 18.50 -1.30
CA MET A 127 20.57 18.45 -2.21
C MET A 127 21.85 19.08 -1.61
N ASN A 128 21.73 19.89 -0.54
CA ASN A 128 22.85 20.55 0.10
C ASN A 128 23.62 19.64 1.09
N GLN A 129 24.36 18.67 0.56
CA GLN A 129 25.18 17.75 1.37
C GLN A 129 26.25 18.46 2.20
N ALA A 130 26.84 19.55 1.69
CA ALA A 130 27.87 20.30 2.41
C ALA A 130 27.33 20.85 3.74
N ALA A 131 26.15 21.47 3.72
CA ALA A 131 25.50 21.96 4.93
C ALA A 131 25.13 20.81 5.89
N ARG A 132 24.67 19.67 5.38
CA ARG A 132 24.38 18.48 6.20
C ARG A 132 25.63 17.94 6.89
N ASN A 133 26.75 17.88 6.18
CA ASN A 133 28.03 17.43 6.72
C ASN A 133 28.58 18.41 7.77
N GLU A 134 28.44 19.72 7.55
CA GLU A 134 28.82 20.75 8.53
C GLU A 134 27.97 20.66 9.81
N LEU A 135 26.65 20.47 9.66
CA LEU A 135 25.73 20.36 10.80
C LEU A 135 25.87 19.04 11.56
N GLY A 136 26.22 17.94 10.88
CA GLY A 136 26.32 16.62 11.51
C GLY A 136 25.03 16.23 12.21
N ILE A 137 25.12 15.92 13.51
CA ILE A 137 23.98 15.56 14.37
C ILE A 137 23.35 16.76 15.10
N THR A 138 23.98 17.95 15.02
CA THR A 138 23.57 19.12 15.82
C THR A 138 22.09 19.52 15.68
N PRO A 139 21.39 19.33 14.53
CA PRO A 139 19.96 19.63 14.45
C PRO A 139 19.07 18.80 15.38
N LEU A 140 19.56 17.65 15.86
CA LEU A 140 18.85 16.78 16.81
C LEU A 140 19.19 17.09 18.27
N GLN A 141 20.19 17.93 18.53
CA GLN A 141 20.69 18.20 19.89
C GLN A 141 19.60 18.63 20.88
N PRO A 142 18.61 19.48 20.52
CA PRO A 142 17.54 19.84 21.45
C PRO A 142 16.71 18.65 21.96
N SER A 143 16.53 17.62 21.13
CA SER A 143 15.80 16.40 21.51
C SER A 143 16.71 15.43 22.27
N LEU A 144 17.99 15.35 21.92
CA LEU A 144 18.99 14.58 22.66
C LEU A 144 19.19 15.12 24.08
N ASP A 145 19.26 16.44 24.24
CA ASP A 145 19.34 17.11 25.54
C ASP A 145 18.10 16.85 26.37
N ALA A 146 16.91 16.85 25.74
CA ALA A 146 15.66 16.51 26.41
C ALA A 146 15.69 15.06 26.95
N ILE A 147 16.17 14.10 26.14
CA ILE A 147 16.37 12.71 26.57
C ILE A 147 17.35 12.65 27.75
N ASP A 148 18.49 13.35 27.65
CA ASP A 148 19.52 13.35 28.69
C ASP A 148 19.07 14.02 29.99
N SER A 149 18.10 14.94 29.93
CA SER A 149 17.60 15.68 31.07
C SER A 149 16.63 14.90 31.97
N VAL A 150 16.05 13.79 31.48
CA VAL A 150 15.11 12.93 32.24
C VAL A 150 15.80 12.32 33.45
N LYS A 151 15.14 12.43 34.62
CA LYS A 151 15.68 11.99 35.93
C LYS A 151 14.90 10.82 36.54
N SER A 152 13.70 10.56 36.05
CA SER A 152 12.83 9.50 36.55
C SER A 152 12.07 8.83 35.40
N LYS A 153 11.48 7.66 35.67
CA LYS A 153 10.61 6.99 34.70
C LYS A 153 9.38 7.83 34.39
N ALA A 154 8.78 8.49 35.38
CA ALA A 154 7.64 9.40 35.17
C ALA A 154 7.95 10.51 34.14
N ASP A 155 9.17 11.07 34.16
CA ASP A 155 9.60 12.06 33.16
C ASP A 155 9.65 11.49 31.73
N LEU A 156 9.84 10.17 31.57
CA LEU A 156 9.84 9.52 30.25
C LEU A 156 8.48 9.66 29.56
N VAL A 157 7.37 9.65 30.29
CA VAL A 157 6.02 9.70 29.70
C VAL A 157 5.83 11.00 28.90
N GLY A 158 6.11 12.15 29.53
CA GLY A 158 6.04 13.45 28.86
C GLY A 158 7.10 13.61 27.76
N LEU A 159 8.29 13.04 27.94
CA LEU A 159 9.32 13.00 26.90
C LEU A 159 8.86 12.19 25.68
N MET A 160 8.28 11.00 25.87
CA MET A 160 7.80 10.14 24.80
C MET A 160 6.73 10.86 23.97
N ALA A 161 5.82 11.60 24.62
CA ALA A 161 4.82 12.40 23.92
C ALA A 161 5.45 13.49 23.04
N LYS A 162 6.52 14.14 23.52
CA LYS A 162 7.29 15.13 22.74
C LYS A 162 8.03 14.47 21.57
N ILE A 163 8.72 13.35 21.81
CA ILE A 163 9.47 12.61 20.78
C ILE A 163 8.52 12.13 19.67
N GLN A 164 7.33 11.63 20.02
CA GLN A 164 6.34 11.18 19.05
C GLN A 164 5.91 12.29 18.08
N LYS A 165 5.68 13.52 18.58
CA LYS A 165 5.34 14.68 17.74
C LYS A 165 6.43 15.05 16.76
N GLN A 166 7.67 14.72 17.09
CA GLN A 166 8.85 14.96 16.27
C GLN A 166 9.19 13.73 15.39
N GLY A 167 8.26 12.79 15.19
CA GLY A 167 8.47 11.62 14.33
C GLY A 167 9.38 10.55 14.94
N GLY A 168 9.63 10.58 16.25
CA GLY A 168 10.42 9.53 16.92
C GLY A 168 9.63 8.24 17.16
N THR A 169 10.36 7.14 17.30
CA THR A 169 9.79 5.81 17.55
C THR A 169 9.63 5.53 19.04
N LEU A 170 8.49 4.96 19.42
CA LEU A 170 8.13 4.53 20.76
C LEU A 170 7.90 3.01 20.80
N PRO A 171 7.91 2.38 21.99
CA PRO A 171 7.57 0.94 22.13
C PRO A 171 6.09 0.63 21.89
N PHE A 172 5.28 1.63 21.57
CA PHE A 172 3.90 1.48 21.10
C PHE A 172 3.65 2.55 20.04
N GLY A 173 2.80 2.22 19.06
CA GLY A 173 2.36 3.16 18.03
C GLY A 173 0.87 3.42 18.16
N TRP A 174 0.44 4.62 17.80
CA TRP A 174 -0.99 4.94 17.76
C TRP A 174 -1.31 5.83 16.56
N PHE A 175 -2.56 5.74 16.12
CA PHE A 175 -3.05 6.48 14.97
C PHE A 175 -4.56 6.71 15.10
N VAL A 176 -5.07 7.65 14.29
CA VAL A 176 -6.51 7.89 14.17
C VAL A 176 -6.98 7.30 12.84
N ASN A 177 -8.02 6.47 12.89
CA ASN A 177 -8.68 5.88 11.71
C ASN A 177 -10.16 5.68 12.04
N ASN A 178 -10.99 5.28 11.08
CA ASN A 178 -12.40 5.01 11.34
C ASN A 178 -12.55 3.87 12.37
N ASP A 179 -13.55 3.93 13.26
CA ASP A 179 -13.86 2.82 14.16
C ASP A 179 -14.32 1.61 13.34
N ALA A 180 -13.63 0.48 13.48
CA ALA A 180 -13.94 -0.70 12.68
C ALA A 180 -15.36 -1.23 12.92
N LYS A 181 -16.02 -0.97 14.06
CA LYS A 181 -17.43 -1.33 14.28
C LYS A 181 -18.42 -0.16 14.12
N ASN A 182 -17.92 1.04 13.89
CA ASN A 182 -18.71 2.22 13.54
C ASN A 182 -17.91 3.10 12.57
N SER A 183 -17.90 2.70 11.30
CA SER A 183 -17.06 3.31 10.26
C SER A 183 -17.39 4.78 9.93
N SER A 184 -18.45 5.32 10.53
CA SER A 184 -18.87 6.72 10.38
C SER A 184 -18.14 7.68 11.33
N GLU A 185 -17.40 7.15 12.30
CA GLU A 185 -16.68 7.91 13.32
C GLU A 185 -15.19 7.57 13.30
N TYR A 186 -14.36 8.55 13.65
CA TYR A 186 -12.95 8.31 13.94
C TYR A 186 -12.76 7.73 15.34
N ALA A 187 -11.85 6.77 15.45
CA ALA A 187 -11.36 6.20 16.70
C ALA A 187 -9.83 6.27 16.78
N LEU A 188 -9.35 6.28 18.02
CA LEU A 188 -7.94 6.13 18.33
C LEU A 188 -7.58 4.64 18.36
N TYR A 189 -6.51 4.26 17.68
CA TYR A 189 -5.97 2.90 17.71
C TYR A 189 -4.61 2.89 18.40
N LEU A 190 -4.37 1.89 19.24
CA LEU A 190 -3.08 1.65 19.91
C LEU A 190 -2.55 0.27 19.54
N SER A 191 -1.26 0.19 19.23
CA SER A 191 -0.62 -0.99 18.65
C SER A 191 0.81 -1.19 19.14
N GLN A 192 1.28 -2.43 19.06
CA GLN A 192 2.69 -2.76 19.32
C GLN A 192 3.65 -2.04 18.36
N SER A 193 4.84 -1.68 18.84
CA SER A 193 5.90 -1.03 18.05
C SER A 193 7.25 -1.20 18.75
N GLY A 194 8.29 -0.51 18.25
CA GLY A 194 9.54 -0.29 18.98
C GLY A 194 10.68 -1.26 18.70
N LEU A 195 10.62 -2.02 17.62
CA LEU A 195 11.75 -2.84 17.16
C LEU A 195 12.51 -2.09 16.07
N GLY A 196 13.84 -2.20 16.05
CA GLY A 196 14.64 -1.69 14.93
C GLY A 196 15.00 -2.72 13.86
N LEU A 197 14.66 -4.00 14.05
CA LEU A 197 14.67 -5.03 13.00
C LEU A 197 13.27 -5.23 12.37
N PRO A 198 13.18 -5.79 11.15
CA PRO A 198 11.93 -5.80 10.37
C PRO A 198 10.75 -6.59 10.95
N ASP A 199 11.03 -7.56 11.83
CA ASP A 199 10.01 -8.41 12.46
C ASP A 199 10.52 -8.97 13.79
N ARG A 200 9.60 -9.33 14.70
CA ARG A 200 9.96 -9.96 15.98
C ARG A 200 10.82 -11.20 15.78
N ASP A 201 10.57 -11.99 14.72
CA ASP A 201 11.30 -13.24 14.49
C ASP A 201 12.79 -13.03 14.19
N TYR A 202 13.22 -11.83 13.81
CA TYR A 202 14.64 -11.49 13.70
C TYR A 202 15.36 -11.50 15.06
N TYR A 203 14.63 -11.36 16.17
CA TYR A 203 15.15 -11.46 17.54
C TYR A 203 15.03 -12.87 18.11
N LEU A 204 14.01 -13.63 17.66
CA LEU A 204 13.59 -14.89 18.29
C LEU A 204 14.14 -16.14 17.63
N LYS A 205 14.44 -16.10 16.32
CA LYS A 205 15.00 -17.26 15.60
C LYS A 205 16.51 -17.34 15.83
N ASP A 206 17.01 -18.55 16.14
CA ASP A 206 18.40 -18.79 16.51
C ASP A 206 19.30 -19.27 15.35
N ASP A 207 18.77 -19.37 14.13
CA ASP A 207 19.54 -19.76 12.95
C ASP A 207 20.75 -18.82 12.72
N GLU A 208 21.82 -19.36 12.14
CA GLU A 208 23.11 -18.64 11.97
C GLU A 208 22.92 -17.26 11.31
N LYS A 209 22.01 -17.18 10.33
CA LYS A 209 21.66 -15.93 9.65
C LYS A 209 21.16 -14.86 10.62
N PHE A 210 20.17 -15.17 11.45
CA PHE A 210 19.58 -14.17 12.37
C PHE A 210 20.57 -13.79 13.47
N THR A 211 21.40 -14.73 13.91
CA THR A 211 22.51 -14.44 14.83
C THR A 211 23.50 -13.44 14.23
N LYS A 212 23.89 -13.60 12.96
CA LYS A 212 24.75 -12.63 12.25
C LYS A 212 24.07 -11.26 12.11
N ILE A 213 22.78 -11.23 11.74
CA ILE A 213 22.03 -9.97 11.61
C ILE A 213 21.96 -9.23 12.94
N ARG A 214 21.69 -9.92 14.06
CA ARG A 214 21.68 -9.31 15.39
C ARG A 214 23.05 -8.76 15.79
N ALA A 215 24.14 -9.45 15.44
CA ALA A 215 25.50 -8.96 15.68
C ALA A 215 25.80 -7.68 14.88
N SER A 216 25.44 -7.65 13.58
CA SER A 216 25.56 -6.43 12.76
C SER A 216 24.67 -5.30 13.29
N TYR A 217 23.51 -5.63 13.83
CA TYR A 217 22.59 -4.65 14.40
C TYR A 217 23.11 -4.06 15.72
N GLU A 218 23.68 -4.88 16.60
CA GLU A 218 24.35 -4.42 17.83
C GLU A 218 25.48 -3.44 17.51
N GLN A 219 26.25 -3.73 16.45
CA GLN A 219 27.30 -2.84 15.96
C GLN A 219 26.70 -1.51 15.46
N TYR A 220 25.64 -1.57 14.65
CA TYR A 220 24.94 -0.36 14.19
C TYR A 220 24.42 0.50 15.36
N ILE A 221 23.78 -0.12 16.36
CA ILE A 221 23.33 0.58 17.58
C ILE A 221 24.52 1.22 18.30
N THR A 222 25.65 0.50 18.42
CA THR A 222 26.88 0.99 19.04
C THR A 222 27.37 2.27 18.37
N ASP A 223 27.43 2.28 17.04
CA ASP A 223 27.96 3.40 16.26
C ASP A 223 27.04 4.62 16.31
N VAL A 224 25.71 4.40 16.22
CA VAL A 224 24.71 5.47 16.36
C VAL A 224 24.74 6.09 17.76
N LEU A 225 24.81 5.27 18.81
CA LEU A 225 24.89 5.76 20.19
C LEU A 225 26.18 6.53 20.45
N ALA A 226 27.31 6.07 19.90
CA ALA A 226 28.57 6.78 19.98
C ALA A 226 28.48 8.18 19.34
N LYS A 227 27.93 8.27 18.13
CA LYS A 227 27.69 9.55 17.44
C LYS A 227 26.68 10.45 18.16
N SER A 228 25.84 9.86 19.02
CA SER A 228 24.87 10.57 19.88
C SER A 228 25.44 10.98 21.25
N GLY A 229 26.75 10.83 21.47
CA GLY A 229 27.45 11.25 22.68
C GLY A 229 27.44 10.24 23.84
N VAL A 230 27.01 8.99 23.61
CA VAL A 230 27.02 7.93 24.64
C VAL A 230 28.43 7.34 24.77
N LYS A 231 29.07 7.52 25.93
CA LYS A 231 30.48 7.13 26.17
C LYS A 231 30.73 5.61 26.16
N ASN A 232 29.85 4.82 26.77
CA ASN A 232 29.94 3.36 26.82
C ASN A 232 28.98 2.73 25.82
N SER A 233 29.04 3.16 24.55
CA SER A 233 28.05 2.82 23.54
C SER A 233 27.92 1.32 23.27
N THR A 234 29.00 0.54 23.36
CA THR A 234 28.93 -0.93 23.21
C THR A 234 28.08 -1.61 24.29
N GLU A 235 28.22 -1.20 25.56
CA GLU A 235 27.41 -1.76 26.64
C GLU A 235 25.96 -1.27 26.53
N ALA A 236 25.78 0.00 26.17
CA ALA A 236 24.46 0.56 25.91
C ALA A 236 23.74 -0.15 24.77
N ALA A 237 24.45 -0.52 23.70
CA ALA A 237 23.90 -1.25 22.56
C ALA A 237 23.41 -2.65 22.94
N LYS A 238 24.15 -3.38 23.78
CA LYS A 238 23.70 -4.66 24.33
C LYS A 238 22.43 -4.52 25.16
N GLY A 239 22.35 -3.47 25.97
CA GLY A 239 21.15 -3.13 26.74
C GLY A 239 19.95 -2.87 25.83
N VAL A 240 20.13 -2.07 24.76
CA VAL A 240 19.09 -1.79 23.77
C VAL A 240 18.66 -3.05 23.03
N LEU A 241 19.59 -3.88 22.55
CA LEU A 241 19.27 -5.13 21.87
C LEU A 241 18.51 -6.11 22.78
N THR A 242 18.91 -6.21 24.05
CA THR A 242 18.22 -7.06 25.05
C THR A 242 16.82 -6.53 25.33
N PHE A 243 16.68 -5.21 25.45
CA PHE A 243 15.40 -4.55 25.63
C PHE A 243 14.46 -4.80 24.44
N GLU A 244 14.93 -4.59 23.22
CA GLU A 244 14.15 -4.86 22.00
C GLU A 244 13.81 -6.35 21.85
N LYS A 245 14.71 -7.28 22.22
CA LYS A 245 14.38 -8.70 22.26
C LYS A 245 13.23 -8.99 23.24
N THR A 246 13.22 -8.33 24.40
CA THR A 246 12.13 -8.48 25.38
C THR A 246 10.81 -7.94 24.85
N LEU A 247 10.82 -6.83 24.10
CA LEU A 247 9.65 -6.35 23.36
C LEU A 247 9.20 -7.38 22.31
N ALA A 248 10.13 -7.90 21.51
CA ALA A 248 9.86 -8.87 20.46
C ALA A 248 9.24 -10.17 21.02
N ASP A 249 9.69 -10.65 22.19
CA ASP A 249 9.12 -11.80 22.90
C ASP A 249 7.65 -11.56 23.27
N ALA A 250 7.27 -10.34 23.65
CA ALA A 250 5.90 -9.96 24.01
C ALA A 250 4.98 -9.66 22.81
N GLN A 251 5.54 -9.31 21.66
CA GLN A 251 4.79 -8.91 20.48
C GLN A 251 3.97 -10.06 19.87
N TRP A 252 2.82 -9.75 19.26
CA TRP A 252 2.10 -10.70 18.41
C TRP A 252 2.85 -10.90 17.10
N SER A 253 2.75 -12.10 16.52
CA SER A 253 3.19 -12.35 15.15
C SER A 253 2.39 -11.53 14.13
N ARG A 254 2.90 -11.41 12.90
CA ARG A 254 2.17 -10.77 11.78
C ARG A 254 0.85 -11.48 11.46
N VAL A 255 0.83 -12.81 11.51
CA VAL A 255 -0.38 -13.62 11.31
C VAL A 255 -1.46 -13.28 12.36
N GLN A 256 -1.08 -13.17 13.63
CA GLN A 256 -2.02 -12.74 14.68
C GLN A 256 -2.45 -11.28 14.51
N SER A 257 -1.51 -10.41 14.12
CA SER A 257 -1.75 -8.96 14.03
C SER A 257 -2.67 -8.56 12.87
N ARG A 258 -2.76 -9.36 11.80
CA ARG A 258 -3.67 -9.09 10.68
C ARG A 258 -5.13 -9.49 10.94
N ASP A 259 -5.41 -10.25 12.01
CA ASP A 259 -6.76 -10.66 12.34
C ASP A 259 -7.60 -9.46 12.83
N ALA A 260 -8.57 -9.04 12.01
CA ALA A 260 -9.41 -7.88 12.29
C ALA A 260 -10.26 -8.05 13.56
N THR A 261 -10.67 -9.29 13.87
CA THR A 261 -11.47 -9.59 15.06
C THR A 261 -10.60 -9.54 16.31
N LYS A 262 -9.43 -10.18 16.29
CA LYS A 262 -8.53 -10.20 17.46
C LYS A 262 -7.94 -8.82 17.77
N SER A 263 -7.73 -8.00 16.76
CA SER A 263 -7.17 -6.65 16.92
C SER A 263 -8.20 -5.55 17.21
N TYR A 264 -9.47 -5.90 17.39
CA TYR A 264 -10.50 -4.96 17.82
C TYR A 264 -10.85 -5.16 19.31
N ASN A 265 -10.21 -4.39 20.19
CA ASN A 265 -10.49 -4.39 21.63
C ASN A 265 -10.74 -2.95 22.09
N LYS A 266 -11.98 -2.49 21.98
CA LYS A 266 -12.37 -1.14 22.43
C LYS A 266 -12.41 -1.08 23.96
N MET A 267 -11.66 -0.15 24.53
CA MET A 267 -11.49 0.06 25.97
C MET A 267 -11.55 1.56 26.27
N THR A 268 -11.86 1.94 27.51
CA THR A 268 -11.72 3.36 27.89
C THR A 268 -10.24 3.71 28.06
N VAL A 269 -9.86 4.97 27.88
CA VAL A 269 -8.49 5.43 28.16
C VAL A 269 -8.09 5.14 29.61
N ALA A 270 -9.05 5.16 30.55
CA ALA A 270 -8.82 4.81 31.94
C ALA A 270 -8.44 3.33 32.11
N ASP A 271 -9.19 2.40 31.48
CA ASP A 271 -8.91 0.96 31.55
C ASP A 271 -7.53 0.63 30.95
N VAL A 272 -7.17 1.27 29.85
CA VAL A 272 -5.83 1.06 29.24
C VAL A 272 -4.72 1.67 30.10
N SER A 273 -4.98 2.79 30.77
CA SER A 273 -4.02 3.36 31.73
C SER A 273 -3.79 2.41 32.92
N GLU A 274 -4.84 1.75 33.41
CA GLU A 274 -4.71 0.70 34.43
C GLU A 274 -3.92 -0.51 33.91
N LEU A 275 -4.18 -0.94 32.67
CA LEU A 275 -3.44 -2.03 32.01
C LEU A 275 -1.94 -1.72 31.85
N MET A 276 -1.60 -0.46 31.57
CA MET A 276 -0.22 -0.01 31.34
C MET A 276 0.53 0.39 32.63
N GLY A 277 -0.16 0.40 33.77
CA GLY A 277 0.44 0.60 35.10
C GLY A 277 1.23 1.91 35.22
N ASP A 278 2.51 1.80 35.57
CA ASP A 278 3.39 2.97 35.78
C ASP A 278 3.67 3.76 34.47
N LEU A 279 3.41 3.16 33.30
CA LEU A 279 3.44 3.86 32.02
C LEU A 279 2.09 4.56 31.80
N ASP A 280 1.91 5.70 32.47
CA ASP A 280 0.66 6.46 32.52
C ASP A 280 0.23 6.98 31.13
N LEU A 281 -0.66 6.23 30.48
CA LEU A 281 -1.15 6.54 29.15
C LEU A 281 -2.05 7.79 29.12
N ALA A 282 -2.77 8.08 30.20
CA ALA A 282 -3.58 9.29 30.30
C ALA A 282 -2.69 10.54 30.36
N ALA A 283 -1.60 10.50 31.12
CA ALA A 283 -0.60 11.57 31.13
C ALA A 283 0.09 11.69 29.76
N PHE A 284 0.44 10.57 29.12
CA PHE A 284 0.99 10.56 27.76
C PHE A 284 0.06 11.28 26.79
N PHE A 285 -1.23 10.90 26.72
CA PHE A 285 -2.16 11.51 25.76
C PHE A 285 -2.45 12.98 26.06
N LYS A 286 -2.50 13.36 27.34
CA LYS A 286 -2.60 14.77 27.72
C LYS A 286 -1.44 15.59 27.17
N ASP A 287 -0.20 15.12 27.34
CA ASP A 287 1.00 15.81 26.82
C ASP A 287 1.11 15.70 25.29
N ALA A 288 0.57 14.63 24.72
CA ALA A 288 0.43 14.45 23.28
C ALA A 288 -0.65 15.40 22.70
N GLY A 289 -1.57 15.94 23.52
CA GLY A 289 -2.65 16.79 23.05
C GLY A 289 -3.81 15.99 22.43
N VAL A 290 -3.92 14.72 22.81
CA VAL A 290 -5.00 13.82 22.39
C VAL A 290 -6.09 13.82 23.45
N SER A 291 -7.31 14.09 23.04
CA SER A 291 -8.50 13.99 23.88
C SER A 291 -9.40 12.89 23.33
N ALA A 292 -9.42 11.74 24.01
CA ALA A 292 -10.25 10.61 23.65
C ALA A 292 -10.84 9.97 24.92
N THR A 293 -12.06 9.46 24.83
CA THR A 293 -12.68 8.66 25.91
C THR A 293 -12.38 7.19 25.74
N ASP A 294 -12.45 6.71 24.50
CA ASP A 294 -12.21 5.32 24.14
C ASP A 294 -11.02 5.18 23.20
N ILE A 295 -10.42 3.99 23.20
CA ILE A 295 -9.31 3.58 22.36
C ILE A 295 -9.48 2.13 21.94
N ILE A 296 -9.14 1.81 20.70
CA ILE A 296 -9.11 0.44 20.18
C ILE A 296 -7.70 -0.11 20.34
N VAL A 297 -7.53 -1.05 21.27
CA VAL A 297 -6.26 -1.72 21.52
C VAL A 297 -6.12 -2.92 20.59
N ARG A 298 -5.08 -2.91 19.75
CA ARG A 298 -4.85 -3.99 18.77
C ARG A 298 -4.22 -5.24 19.36
N GLN A 299 -3.35 -5.11 20.37
CA GLN A 299 -2.69 -6.23 21.03
C GLN A 299 -2.69 -6.05 22.56
N PRO A 300 -3.81 -6.36 23.26
CA PRO A 300 -3.91 -6.10 24.70
C PRO A 300 -2.82 -6.76 25.54
N SER A 301 -2.50 -8.03 25.26
CA SER A 301 -1.46 -8.77 26.00
C SER A 301 -0.06 -8.18 25.82
N TYR A 302 0.21 -7.52 24.69
CA TYR A 302 1.47 -6.82 24.49
C TYR A 302 1.56 -5.58 25.38
N LEU A 303 0.48 -4.80 25.51
CA LEU A 303 0.48 -3.61 26.37
C LEU A 303 0.62 -3.97 27.85
N GLU A 304 0.00 -5.07 28.28
CA GLU A 304 0.19 -5.61 29.63
C GLU A 304 1.66 -6.01 29.89
N ALA A 305 2.27 -6.72 28.93
CA ALA A 305 3.68 -7.08 29.01
C ALA A 305 4.58 -5.82 28.99
N LEU A 306 4.25 -4.81 28.18
CA LEU A 306 4.98 -3.56 28.10
C LEU A 306 4.95 -2.79 29.43
N ALA A 307 3.86 -2.85 30.19
CA ALA A 307 3.79 -2.29 31.54
C ALA A 307 4.88 -2.88 32.46
N THR A 308 5.04 -4.21 32.41
CA THR A 308 6.08 -4.93 33.17
C THR A 308 7.47 -4.57 32.67
N ILE A 309 7.68 -4.57 31.35
CA ILE A 309 8.96 -4.19 30.73
C ILE A 309 9.35 -2.76 31.12
N TYR A 310 8.41 -1.82 31.13
CA TYR A 310 8.63 -0.45 31.56
C TYR A 310 9.03 -0.35 33.02
N LYS A 311 8.34 -1.09 33.90
CA LYS A 311 8.64 -1.13 35.33
C LYS A 311 10.00 -1.75 35.64
N ASP A 312 10.44 -2.76 34.91
CA ASP A 312 11.65 -3.52 35.23
C ASP A 312 12.91 -2.97 34.53
N THR A 313 12.76 -2.30 33.38
CA THR A 313 13.89 -1.74 32.62
C THR A 313 14.46 -0.49 33.31
N ASP A 314 15.76 -0.40 33.53
CA ASP A 314 16.37 0.77 34.17
C ASP A 314 16.29 2.04 33.29
N LEU A 315 16.41 3.21 33.92
CA LEU A 315 16.27 4.50 33.24
C LEU A 315 17.36 4.74 32.18
N ALA A 316 18.58 4.21 32.38
CA ALA A 316 19.66 4.41 31.42
C ALA A 316 19.39 3.64 30.12
N THR A 317 18.89 2.40 30.22
CA THR A 317 18.46 1.61 29.06
C THR A 317 17.35 2.32 28.28
N TRP A 318 16.33 2.87 28.97
CA TRP A 318 15.29 3.67 28.31
C TRP A 318 15.84 4.88 27.55
N LYS A 319 16.76 5.64 28.15
CA LYS A 319 17.38 6.80 27.51
C LYS A 319 18.19 6.40 26.28
N ASN A 320 18.95 5.30 26.37
CA ASN A 320 19.72 4.78 25.25
C ASN A 320 18.81 4.29 24.12
N TYR A 321 17.74 3.55 24.44
CA TYR A 321 16.74 3.10 23.47
C TYR A 321 16.11 4.27 22.72
N LEU A 322 15.59 5.28 23.45
CA LEU A 322 14.98 6.46 22.83
C LEU A 322 15.98 7.27 21.99
N LYS A 323 17.22 7.42 22.48
CA LYS A 323 18.30 8.12 21.77
C LYS A 323 18.69 7.39 20.48
N PHE A 324 18.89 6.08 20.55
CA PHE A 324 19.19 5.25 19.38
C PHE A 324 18.10 5.37 18.33
N HIS A 325 16.83 5.09 18.69
CA HIS A 325 15.73 5.14 17.74
C HIS A 325 15.52 6.53 17.14
N PHE A 326 15.63 7.59 17.95
CA PHE A 326 15.48 8.95 17.45
C PHE A 326 16.57 9.28 16.42
N VAL A 327 17.83 8.99 16.71
CA VAL A 327 18.92 9.30 15.77
C VAL A 327 18.89 8.38 14.55
N SER A 328 18.61 7.09 14.73
CA SER A 328 18.45 6.12 13.65
C SER A 328 17.34 6.53 12.67
N GLY A 329 16.18 6.99 13.19
CA GLY A 329 15.06 7.46 12.36
C GLY A 329 15.39 8.68 11.50
N TYR A 330 16.34 9.51 11.93
CA TYR A 330 16.80 10.69 11.18
C TYR A 330 18.09 10.46 10.40
N ALA A 331 18.76 9.31 10.55
CA ALA A 331 20.12 9.08 10.05
C ALA A 331 20.29 9.34 8.55
N GLY A 332 19.29 8.97 7.74
CA GLY A 332 19.27 9.22 6.28
C GLY A 332 19.24 10.70 5.88
N LEU A 333 19.04 11.62 6.83
CA LEU A 333 18.91 13.07 6.62
C LEU A 333 20.11 13.87 7.17
N LEU A 334 21.03 13.21 7.88
CA LEU A 334 22.15 13.85 8.58
C LEU A 334 23.40 13.90 7.70
N SER A 335 24.58 13.91 8.31
CA SER A 335 25.87 13.82 7.62
C SER A 335 26.07 12.48 6.92
N GLU A 336 26.95 12.49 5.92
CA GLU A 336 27.31 11.32 5.09
C GLU A 336 27.68 10.10 5.95
N ASP A 337 28.46 10.25 7.01
CA ASP A 337 28.78 9.14 7.90
C ASP A 337 27.55 8.45 8.51
N LEU A 338 26.52 9.21 8.91
CA LEU A 338 25.30 8.66 9.51
C LEU A 338 24.38 8.05 8.45
N VAL A 339 24.35 8.65 7.26
CA VAL A 339 23.67 8.09 6.08
C VAL A 339 24.29 6.75 5.71
N ASN A 340 25.62 6.68 5.65
CA ASN A 340 26.36 5.46 5.32
C ASN A 340 26.12 4.36 6.35
N LEU A 341 26.23 4.66 7.66
CA LEU A 341 25.92 3.69 8.71
C LEU A 341 24.49 3.13 8.58
N ASN A 342 23.51 3.99 8.33
CA ASN A 342 22.12 3.56 8.14
C ASN A 342 21.96 2.71 6.88
N PHE A 343 22.58 3.10 5.77
CA PHE A 343 22.55 2.37 4.51
C PHE A 343 23.20 0.98 4.62
N ASP A 344 24.40 0.90 5.19
CA ASP A 344 25.16 -0.35 5.33
C ASP A 344 24.36 -1.41 6.11
N PHE A 345 23.63 -0.99 7.13
CA PHE A 345 22.78 -1.88 7.89
C PHE A 345 21.42 -2.15 7.20
N TYR A 346 20.59 -1.12 7.03
CA TYR A 346 19.21 -1.31 6.59
C TYR A 346 19.05 -1.65 5.11
N SER A 347 20.02 -1.29 4.26
CA SER A 347 19.96 -1.52 2.82
C SER A 347 20.88 -2.66 2.41
N THR A 348 22.16 -2.62 2.77
CA THR A 348 23.11 -3.68 2.40
C THR A 348 22.87 -4.95 3.20
N THR A 349 22.98 -4.89 4.54
CA THR A 349 22.87 -6.10 5.39
C THR A 349 21.50 -6.76 5.31
N LEU A 350 20.41 -5.98 5.36
CA LEU A 350 19.05 -6.54 5.40
C LEU A 350 18.44 -6.85 4.02
N ARG A 351 18.89 -6.16 2.96
CA ARG A 351 18.22 -6.18 1.64
C ARG A 351 19.16 -6.38 0.45
N GLY A 352 20.47 -6.55 0.69
CA GLY A 352 21.46 -6.83 -0.35
C GLY A 352 21.75 -5.66 -1.29
N VAL A 353 21.31 -4.44 -0.97
CA VAL A 353 21.55 -3.26 -1.84
C VAL A 353 23.04 -2.91 -1.82
N GLU A 354 23.63 -2.76 -2.99
CA GLU A 354 25.09 -2.66 -3.17
C GLU A 354 25.60 -1.22 -3.10
N GLU A 355 24.80 -0.25 -3.51
CA GLU A 355 25.15 1.17 -3.48
C GLU A 355 23.94 2.05 -3.15
N GLN A 356 24.18 3.27 -2.70
CA GLN A 356 23.09 4.22 -2.47
C GLN A 356 22.50 4.70 -3.79
N ALA A 357 21.19 4.93 -3.82
CA ALA A 357 20.55 5.60 -4.94
C ALA A 357 21.19 6.98 -5.18
N PRO A 358 21.27 7.45 -6.44
CA PRO A 358 21.73 8.80 -6.72
C PRO A 358 21.00 9.85 -5.88
N LEU A 359 21.71 10.87 -5.40
CA LEU A 359 21.17 11.88 -4.48
C LEU A 359 19.83 12.47 -4.93
N TRP A 360 19.65 12.71 -6.24
CA TRP A 360 18.41 13.26 -6.76
C TRP A 360 17.21 12.31 -6.56
N LYS A 361 17.40 10.98 -6.64
CA LYS A 361 16.34 9.99 -6.37
C LYS A 361 15.96 10.04 -4.89
N GLN A 362 16.96 10.09 -4.01
CA GLN A 362 16.73 10.22 -2.57
C GLN A 362 15.96 11.53 -2.25
N ALA A 363 16.32 12.63 -2.92
CA ALA A 363 15.64 13.91 -2.79
C ALA A 363 14.19 13.87 -3.31
N VAL A 364 13.93 13.16 -4.41
CA VAL A 364 12.57 12.91 -4.93
C VAL A 364 11.74 12.16 -3.89
N ASP A 365 12.25 11.04 -3.35
CA ASP A 365 11.53 10.19 -2.41
C ASP A 365 11.25 10.92 -1.09
N ALA A 366 12.23 11.68 -0.60
CA ALA A 366 12.06 12.55 0.56
C ALA A 366 11.01 13.65 0.31
N SER A 367 11.04 14.27 -0.87
CA SER A 367 10.06 15.30 -1.23
C SER A 367 8.66 14.71 -1.35
N ASN A 368 8.54 13.51 -1.91
CA ASN A 368 7.28 12.78 -2.01
C ASN A 368 6.72 12.41 -0.63
N SER A 369 7.58 12.08 0.33
CA SER A 369 7.17 11.76 1.70
C SER A 369 6.63 12.98 2.45
N VAL A 370 7.15 14.18 2.18
CA VAL A 370 6.81 15.42 2.92
C VAL A 370 5.75 16.27 2.21
N LEU A 371 5.78 16.31 0.87
CA LEU A 371 4.98 17.20 0.02
C LEU A 371 4.19 16.42 -1.05
N GLY A 372 3.92 15.13 -0.80
CA GLY A 372 3.42 14.19 -1.80
C GLY A 372 2.17 14.64 -2.55
N GLU A 373 1.17 15.20 -1.87
CA GLU A 373 -0.04 15.68 -2.56
C GLU A 373 0.21 16.94 -3.41
N ILE A 374 1.13 17.82 -2.98
CA ILE A 374 1.52 18.98 -3.79
C ILE A 374 2.23 18.50 -5.07
N LEU A 375 3.13 17.52 -4.95
CA LEU A 375 3.78 16.89 -6.09
C LEU A 375 2.79 16.14 -6.99
N GLY A 376 1.77 15.51 -6.39
CA GLY A 376 0.71 14.81 -7.11
C GLY A 376 -0.07 15.72 -8.05
N LYS A 377 -0.42 16.94 -7.61
CA LYS A 377 -1.05 17.97 -8.48
C LYS A 377 -0.22 18.24 -9.73
N VAL A 378 1.10 18.33 -9.58
CA VAL A 378 2.01 18.59 -10.70
C VAL A 378 2.15 17.35 -11.58
N TYR A 379 2.32 16.17 -10.96
CA TYR A 379 2.49 14.91 -11.68
C TYR A 379 1.32 14.60 -12.62
N VAL A 380 0.08 14.66 -12.12
CA VAL A 380 -1.08 14.24 -12.93
C VAL A 380 -1.37 15.14 -14.11
N LYS A 381 -1.04 16.43 -13.99
CA LYS A 381 -1.21 17.40 -15.09
C LYS A 381 -0.45 16.97 -16.34
N ASP A 382 0.75 16.41 -16.16
CA ASP A 382 1.66 16.11 -17.26
C ASP A 382 1.71 14.61 -17.61
N ASN A 383 1.26 13.72 -16.72
CA ASN A 383 1.46 12.27 -16.85
C ASN A 383 0.16 11.44 -16.86
N PHE A 384 -1.02 12.05 -16.68
CA PHE A 384 -2.28 11.30 -16.65
C PHE A 384 -3.38 11.97 -17.49
N PRO A 385 -3.58 11.55 -18.75
CA PRO A 385 -4.55 12.18 -19.64
C PRO A 385 -6.00 11.83 -19.24
N PRO A 386 -6.98 12.72 -19.50
CA PRO A 386 -8.39 12.46 -19.17
C PRO A 386 -8.97 11.18 -19.80
N GLU A 387 -8.50 10.81 -20.99
CA GLU A 387 -8.90 9.57 -21.68
C GLU A 387 -8.53 8.31 -20.88
N ALA A 388 -7.36 8.30 -20.23
CA ALA A 388 -6.95 7.19 -19.37
C ALA A 388 -7.89 7.01 -18.18
N LYS A 389 -8.36 8.12 -17.59
CA LYS A 389 -9.35 8.08 -16.50
C LYS A 389 -10.68 7.49 -16.97
N ALA A 390 -11.23 7.97 -18.08
CA ALA A 390 -12.51 7.49 -18.61
C ALA A 390 -12.47 5.99 -18.96
N ARG A 391 -11.36 5.54 -19.58
CA ARG A 391 -11.19 4.12 -19.91
C ARG A 391 -11.00 3.24 -18.67
N MET A 392 -10.35 3.76 -17.63
CA MET A 392 -10.23 3.06 -16.35
C MET A 392 -11.56 2.96 -15.61
N GLU A 393 -12.41 4.00 -15.65
CA GLU A 393 -13.77 3.96 -15.11
C GLU A 393 -14.59 2.82 -15.75
N GLU A 394 -14.54 2.68 -17.07
CA GLU A 394 -15.21 1.60 -17.79
C GLU A 394 -14.69 0.21 -17.38
N LEU A 395 -13.36 0.05 -17.23
CA LEU A 395 -12.77 -1.22 -16.78
C LEU A 395 -13.21 -1.57 -15.36
N VAL A 396 -13.26 -0.60 -14.45
CA VAL A 396 -13.74 -0.81 -13.09
C VAL A 396 -15.20 -1.26 -13.08
N ASP A 397 -16.07 -0.58 -13.82
CA ASP A 397 -17.48 -0.95 -13.93
C ASP A 397 -17.67 -2.37 -14.48
N ASN A 398 -16.87 -2.74 -15.50
CA ASN A 398 -16.90 -4.07 -16.09
C ASN A 398 -16.44 -5.16 -15.12
N VAL A 399 -15.38 -4.91 -14.34
CA VAL A 399 -14.89 -5.88 -13.33
C VAL A 399 -15.86 -6.01 -12.16
N ILE A 400 -16.46 -4.91 -11.67
CA ILE A 400 -17.53 -4.96 -10.65
C ILE A 400 -18.71 -5.80 -11.14
N LYS A 401 -19.15 -5.59 -12.39
CA LYS A 401 -20.20 -6.40 -13.01
C LYS A 401 -19.80 -7.88 -13.12
N GLY A 402 -18.54 -8.16 -13.51
CA GLY A 402 -17.97 -9.51 -13.53
C GLY A 402 -18.05 -10.18 -12.15
N TYR A 403 -17.71 -9.44 -11.09
CA TYR A 403 -17.74 -9.90 -9.71
C TYR A 403 -19.17 -10.26 -9.27
N GLY A 404 -20.14 -9.41 -9.61
CA GLY A 404 -21.55 -9.66 -9.31
C GLY A 404 -22.09 -10.94 -10.00
N VAL A 405 -21.65 -11.21 -11.22
CA VAL A 405 -21.97 -12.46 -11.94
C VAL A 405 -21.26 -13.66 -11.30
N ALA A 406 -20.02 -13.51 -10.83
CA ALA A 406 -19.30 -14.58 -10.15
C ALA A 406 -20.02 -15.00 -8.85
N ILE A 407 -20.36 -14.04 -7.99
CA ILE A 407 -21.11 -14.26 -6.73
C ILE A 407 -22.43 -15.01 -6.98
N GLU A 408 -23.21 -14.61 -8.00
CA GLU A 408 -24.49 -15.26 -8.30
C GLU A 408 -24.33 -16.75 -8.61
N ASN A 409 -23.24 -17.11 -9.29
CA ASN A 409 -22.98 -18.46 -9.77
C ASN A 409 -22.22 -19.34 -8.76
N LEU A 410 -21.90 -18.84 -7.55
CA LEU A 410 -21.23 -19.65 -6.53
C LEU A 410 -22.12 -20.78 -6.03
N GLU A 411 -21.70 -22.04 -6.20
CA GLU A 411 -22.50 -23.20 -5.81
C GLU A 411 -22.44 -23.50 -4.30
N TRP A 412 -21.40 -23.02 -3.62
CA TRP A 412 -21.12 -23.34 -2.22
C TRP A 412 -21.71 -22.36 -1.21
N MET A 413 -22.29 -21.25 -1.68
CA MET A 413 -22.79 -20.15 -0.86
C MET A 413 -24.32 -20.06 -0.91
N SER A 414 -24.97 -19.88 0.25
CA SER A 414 -26.42 -19.74 0.34
C SER A 414 -26.96 -18.48 -0.36
N PRO A 415 -28.24 -18.47 -0.78
CA PRO A 415 -28.88 -17.28 -1.36
C PRO A 415 -28.79 -16.04 -0.46
N GLU A 416 -28.89 -16.20 0.86
CA GLU A 416 -28.83 -15.11 1.83
C GLU A 416 -27.44 -14.48 1.91
N THR A 417 -26.38 -15.30 1.98
CA THR A 417 -25.00 -14.79 2.01
C THR A 417 -24.61 -14.16 0.67
N LYS A 418 -25.11 -14.71 -0.46
CA LYS A 418 -24.94 -14.07 -1.78
C LYS A 418 -25.57 -12.69 -1.85
N LEU A 419 -26.77 -12.52 -1.26
CA LEU A 419 -27.42 -11.21 -1.20
C LEU A 419 -26.57 -10.21 -0.39
N ALA A 420 -26.07 -10.60 0.78
CA ALA A 420 -25.20 -9.76 1.58
C ALA A 420 -23.87 -9.41 0.87
N ALA A 421 -23.27 -10.37 0.15
CA ALA A 421 -22.06 -10.13 -0.64
C ALA A 421 -22.33 -9.13 -1.78
N LYS A 422 -23.50 -9.20 -2.44
CA LYS A 422 -23.92 -8.21 -3.44
C LYS A 422 -24.19 -6.83 -2.85
N GLU A 423 -24.86 -6.76 -1.70
CA GLU A 423 -25.05 -5.48 -1.00
C GLU A 423 -23.72 -4.81 -0.66
N LYS A 424 -22.70 -5.60 -0.32
CA LYS A 424 -21.33 -5.09 -0.13
C LYS A 424 -20.71 -4.61 -1.44
N LEU A 425 -20.79 -5.42 -2.50
CA LEU A 425 -20.27 -5.09 -3.83
C LEU A 425 -20.87 -3.79 -4.37
N ASP A 426 -22.19 -3.63 -4.25
CA ASP A 426 -22.95 -2.46 -4.74
C ASP A 426 -22.58 -1.16 -4.01
N LYS A 427 -21.91 -1.25 -2.84
CA LYS A 427 -21.46 -0.12 -2.03
C LYS A 427 -19.97 0.21 -2.19
N PHE A 428 -19.25 -0.49 -3.07
CA PHE A 428 -17.85 -0.15 -3.32
C PHE A 428 -17.72 1.26 -3.90
N THR A 429 -16.75 2.02 -3.38
CA THR A 429 -16.40 3.34 -3.92
C THR A 429 -15.08 3.28 -4.67
N PRO A 430 -15.06 3.40 -6.00
CA PRO A 430 -13.81 3.49 -6.75
C PRO A 430 -13.23 4.91 -6.74
N LYS A 431 -11.90 5.01 -6.56
CA LYS A 431 -11.13 6.26 -6.66
C LYS A 431 -10.01 6.10 -7.68
N ILE A 432 -10.01 6.91 -8.74
CA ILE A 432 -9.17 6.67 -9.93
C ILE A 432 -8.31 7.90 -10.23
N GLY A 433 -7.01 7.67 -10.35
CA GLY A 433 -6.00 8.66 -10.73
C GLY A 433 -5.53 9.54 -9.57
N TYR A 434 -6.42 10.40 -9.08
CA TYR A 434 -6.09 11.48 -8.12
C TYR A 434 -7.31 11.98 -7.34
N PRO A 435 -7.11 12.62 -6.15
CA PRO A 435 -8.21 13.16 -5.36
C PRO A 435 -8.90 14.35 -6.02
N ASP A 436 -10.22 14.46 -5.82
CA ASP A 436 -11.00 15.62 -6.26
C ASP A 436 -10.71 16.88 -5.43
N THR A 437 -10.37 16.69 -4.16
CA THR A 437 -9.98 17.76 -3.23
C THR A 437 -8.59 17.49 -2.69
N TRP A 438 -7.73 18.50 -2.73
CA TRP A 438 -6.35 18.38 -2.28
C TRP A 438 -6.16 18.90 -0.86
N LYS A 439 -5.23 18.28 -0.14
CA LYS A 439 -4.79 18.73 1.17
C LYS A 439 -4.23 20.15 1.14
N ASP A 440 -4.54 20.91 2.19
CA ASP A 440 -3.99 22.25 2.40
C ASP A 440 -2.68 22.19 3.21
N TYR A 441 -1.59 22.68 2.61
CA TYR A 441 -0.27 22.76 3.20
C TYR A 441 0.08 24.19 3.65
N SER A 442 -0.87 25.13 3.70
CA SER A 442 -0.66 26.54 4.06
C SER A 442 0.15 26.73 5.35
N GLU A 443 -0.17 25.96 6.39
CA GLU A 443 0.50 26.01 7.71
C GLU A 443 1.86 25.29 7.76
N LEU A 444 2.20 24.45 6.77
CA LEU A 444 3.49 23.75 6.72
C LEU A 444 4.60 24.69 6.24
N LYS A 445 5.54 25.01 7.13
CA LYS A 445 6.71 25.84 6.81
C LYS A 445 7.88 24.98 6.34
N ILE A 446 8.35 25.27 5.13
CA ILE A 446 9.56 24.67 4.54
C ILE A 446 10.62 25.75 4.34
N ASN A 447 11.84 25.48 4.80
CA ASN A 447 13.00 26.35 4.69
C ASN A 447 14.09 25.68 3.85
N SER A 448 14.75 26.42 2.97
CA SER A 448 15.69 25.87 1.99
C SER A 448 17.05 25.43 2.56
N ASP A 449 17.31 25.74 3.82
CA ASP A 449 18.57 25.57 4.55
C ASP A 449 18.46 24.64 5.77
N GLU A 450 17.27 24.07 6.03
CA GLU A 450 17.00 23.28 7.24
C GLU A 450 16.36 21.92 6.93
N LEU A 451 17.10 20.96 6.37
CA LEU A 451 16.52 19.65 6.00
C LEU A 451 15.89 18.93 7.20
N VAL A 452 16.62 18.76 8.31
CA VAL A 452 16.11 18.09 9.52
C VAL A 452 14.98 18.90 10.15
N GLY A 453 15.09 20.23 10.17
CA GLY A 453 14.04 21.11 10.66
C GLY A 453 12.75 21.00 9.84
N ASN A 454 12.84 20.84 8.52
CA ASN A 454 11.70 20.59 7.65
C ASN A 454 10.99 19.27 8.01
N TYR A 455 11.75 18.20 8.26
CA TYR A 455 11.18 16.92 8.66
C TYR A 455 10.50 16.95 10.04
N ILE A 456 11.09 17.64 11.02
CA ILE A 456 10.46 17.84 12.33
C ILE A 456 9.15 18.62 12.18
N ARG A 457 9.16 19.75 11.46
CA ARG A 457 7.95 20.55 11.21
C ARG A 457 6.88 19.78 10.45
N TYR A 458 7.28 18.97 9.48
CA TYR A 458 6.36 18.08 8.77
C TYR A 458 5.74 17.05 9.73
N SER A 459 6.56 16.41 10.58
CA SER A 459 6.08 15.44 11.56
C SER A 459 5.08 16.06 12.52
N GLU A 460 5.36 17.26 13.02
CA GLU A 460 4.47 18.02 13.92
C GLU A 460 3.17 18.43 13.21
N TRP A 461 3.25 18.87 11.95
CA TRP A 461 2.08 19.23 11.14
C TRP A 461 1.20 18.01 10.82
N ALA A 462 1.80 16.91 10.36
CA ALA A 462 1.09 15.67 10.03
C ALA A 462 0.44 15.04 11.29
N TYR A 463 1.14 15.13 12.43
CA TYR A 463 0.60 14.74 13.72
C TYR A 463 -0.62 15.57 14.10
N ALA A 464 -0.53 16.90 14.00
CA ALA A 464 -1.63 17.82 14.32
C ALA A 464 -2.85 17.57 13.41
N ASP A 465 -2.62 17.34 12.12
CA ASP A 465 -3.65 17.00 11.15
C ASP A 465 -4.35 15.67 11.50
N MET A 466 -3.60 14.62 11.83
CA MET A 466 -4.15 13.32 12.23
C MET A 466 -5.04 13.44 13.47
N ILE A 467 -4.59 14.12 14.53
CA ILE A 467 -5.38 14.23 15.76
C ILE A 467 -6.58 15.16 15.61
N ALA A 468 -6.52 16.13 14.70
CA ALA A 468 -7.62 17.04 14.43
C ALA A 468 -8.84 16.35 13.80
N LYS A 469 -8.71 15.08 13.41
CA LYS A 469 -9.83 14.24 12.94
C LYS A 469 -10.71 13.75 14.09
N LEU A 470 -10.17 13.58 15.30
CA LEU A 470 -10.94 13.08 16.44
C LEU A 470 -12.13 14.00 16.75
N GLY A 471 -13.31 13.40 16.93
CA GLY A 471 -14.57 14.11 17.20
C GLY A 471 -15.20 14.78 15.97
N LYS A 472 -14.61 14.65 14.77
CA LYS A 472 -15.21 15.09 13.51
C LYS A 472 -15.84 13.92 12.74
N PRO A 473 -16.76 14.19 11.80
CA PRO A 473 -17.21 13.17 10.84
C PRO A 473 -16.05 12.62 10.00
N VAL A 474 -16.12 11.35 9.62
CA VAL A 474 -15.16 10.73 8.71
C VAL A 474 -15.18 11.41 7.34
N ASP A 475 -13.98 11.76 6.84
CA ASP A 475 -13.80 12.32 5.51
C ASP A 475 -13.51 11.20 4.51
N ARG A 476 -14.55 10.78 3.78
CA ARG A 476 -14.46 9.72 2.79
C ARG A 476 -13.83 10.18 1.47
N SER A 477 -13.47 11.46 1.33
CA SER A 477 -12.77 11.97 0.15
C SER A 477 -11.24 11.81 0.23
N GLU A 478 -10.69 11.53 1.43
CA GLU A 478 -9.25 11.40 1.66
C GLU A 478 -8.65 10.19 0.92
N TRP A 479 -7.39 10.33 0.49
CA TRP A 479 -6.62 9.26 -0.13
C TRP A 479 -5.46 8.85 0.78
N HIS A 480 -5.11 7.56 0.78
CA HIS A 480 -3.97 7.02 1.53
C HIS A 480 -2.74 6.74 0.66
N MET A 481 -2.80 7.06 -0.64
CA MET A 481 -1.66 7.02 -1.56
C MET A 481 -1.67 8.26 -2.46
N THR A 482 -0.48 8.74 -2.82
CA THR A 482 -0.33 9.86 -3.74
C THR A 482 -0.52 9.41 -5.19
N PRO A 483 -0.97 10.29 -6.12
CA PRO A 483 -1.20 9.92 -7.52
C PRO A 483 0.01 9.28 -8.24
N GLN A 484 1.22 9.67 -7.85
CA GLN A 484 2.50 9.22 -8.39
C GLN A 484 2.99 7.88 -7.80
N THR A 485 2.25 7.31 -6.85
CA THR A 485 2.57 6.01 -6.24
C THR A 485 2.21 4.88 -7.20
N VAL A 486 3.16 3.98 -7.48
CA VAL A 486 2.92 2.80 -8.32
C VAL A 486 2.42 1.65 -7.44
N ASN A 487 1.14 1.69 -7.11
CA ASN A 487 0.46 0.66 -6.32
C ASN A 487 -1.07 0.80 -6.48
N ALA A 488 -1.85 -0.04 -5.82
CA ALA A 488 -3.29 0.13 -5.59
C ALA A 488 -3.63 -0.29 -4.15
N TYR A 489 -4.84 -0.01 -3.68
CA TYR A 489 -5.30 -0.51 -2.38
C TYR A 489 -6.83 -0.62 -2.25
N TYR A 490 -7.25 -1.52 -1.35
CA TYR A 490 -8.56 -1.57 -0.73
C TYR A 490 -8.52 -1.05 0.71
N ASN A 491 -9.55 -0.30 1.11
CA ASN A 491 -9.74 0.11 2.50
C ASN A 491 -11.07 -0.45 3.05
N PRO A 492 -11.05 -1.38 4.02
CA PRO A 492 -12.25 -2.05 4.51
C PRO A 492 -13.24 -1.12 5.22
N VAL A 493 -12.77 -0.14 5.97
CA VAL A 493 -13.66 0.76 6.75
C VAL A 493 -14.32 1.84 5.89
N ASN A 494 -13.81 2.08 4.68
CA ASN A 494 -14.47 2.93 3.69
C ASN A 494 -15.18 2.12 2.58
N ASN A 495 -14.94 0.81 2.50
CA ASN A 495 -15.34 -0.05 1.38
C ASN A 495 -14.98 0.58 0.02
N GLU A 496 -13.72 0.97 -0.14
CA GLU A 496 -13.24 1.69 -1.32
C GLU A 496 -12.01 1.02 -1.93
N ILE A 497 -11.88 1.15 -3.26
CA ILE A 497 -10.72 0.70 -4.05
C ILE A 497 -10.09 1.90 -4.73
N VAL A 498 -8.76 1.97 -4.73
CA VAL A 498 -8.04 3.17 -5.15
C VAL A 498 -6.88 2.84 -6.08
N PHE A 499 -6.84 3.52 -7.22
CA PHE A 499 -5.85 3.33 -8.28
C PHE A 499 -5.17 4.66 -8.61
N PRO A 500 -4.03 5.00 -7.95
CA PRO A 500 -3.20 6.14 -8.31
C PRO A 500 -2.84 6.21 -9.79
N ALA A 501 -2.68 7.42 -10.32
CA ALA A 501 -2.36 7.66 -11.73
C ALA A 501 -1.12 6.91 -12.24
N ALA A 502 -0.09 6.72 -11.40
CA ALA A 502 1.16 6.09 -11.82
C ALA A 502 1.08 4.58 -12.03
N ILE A 503 0.10 3.86 -11.46
CA ILE A 503 -0.12 2.44 -11.80
C ILE A 503 -0.89 2.29 -13.12
N LEU A 504 -1.56 3.35 -13.59
CA LEU A 504 -2.37 3.38 -14.80
C LEU A 504 -1.51 3.68 -16.04
N GLN A 505 -0.41 2.94 -16.17
CA GLN A 505 0.59 3.05 -17.23
C GLN A 505 1.04 1.65 -17.67
N PRO A 506 1.61 1.48 -18.88
CA PRO A 506 2.13 0.19 -19.32
C PRO A 506 3.24 -0.32 -18.37
N PRO A 507 3.31 -1.63 -18.08
CA PRO A 507 2.55 -2.70 -18.69
C PRO A 507 1.22 -3.03 -17.99
N PHE A 508 0.79 -2.26 -17.00
CA PHE A 508 -0.46 -2.52 -16.28
C PHE A 508 -1.66 -2.07 -17.11
N PHE A 509 -1.61 -0.85 -17.61
CA PHE A 509 -2.67 -0.25 -18.41
C PHE A 509 -2.10 0.45 -19.65
N ASN A 510 -2.54 0.02 -20.83
CA ASN A 510 -2.06 0.54 -22.09
C ASN A 510 -3.25 0.88 -23.00
N LEU A 511 -3.43 2.18 -23.28
CA LEU A 511 -4.49 2.70 -24.16
C LEU A 511 -4.37 2.20 -25.61
N GLU A 512 -3.15 1.82 -26.04
CA GLU A 512 -2.89 1.36 -27.41
C GLU A 512 -2.93 -0.17 -27.55
N ALA A 513 -3.04 -0.93 -26.45
CA ALA A 513 -3.03 -2.39 -26.47
C ALA A 513 -4.43 -3.00 -26.59
N ASP A 514 -4.49 -4.23 -27.11
CA ASP A 514 -5.70 -5.07 -27.09
C ASP A 514 -6.20 -5.32 -25.66
N ASP A 515 -7.52 -5.30 -25.50
CA ASP A 515 -8.17 -5.37 -24.19
C ASP A 515 -7.82 -6.63 -23.40
N ALA A 516 -7.54 -7.75 -24.06
CA ALA A 516 -7.14 -8.97 -23.36
C ALA A 516 -5.98 -8.70 -22.38
N VAL A 517 -4.99 -7.89 -22.79
CA VAL A 517 -3.85 -7.54 -21.94
C VAL A 517 -4.28 -6.61 -20.81
N ASN A 518 -5.08 -5.58 -21.09
CA ASN A 518 -5.56 -4.68 -20.04
C ASN A 518 -6.38 -5.41 -18.98
N TYR A 519 -7.27 -6.34 -19.37
CA TYR A 519 -8.02 -7.15 -18.41
C TYR A 519 -7.11 -8.13 -17.64
N GLY A 520 -6.12 -8.74 -18.29
CA GLY A 520 -5.16 -9.63 -17.63
C GLY A 520 -4.14 -8.91 -16.73
N ALA A 521 -3.97 -7.61 -16.93
CA ALA A 521 -3.05 -6.75 -16.19
C ALA A 521 -3.83 -5.86 -15.20
N ILE A 522 -4.16 -4.61 -15.56
CA ILE A 522 -4.87 -3.71 -14.64
C ILE A 522 -6.26 -4.24 -14.25
N GLY A 523 -6.96 -4.98 -15.11
CA GLY A 523 -8.23 -5.62 -14.77
C GLY A 523 -8.10 -6.64 -13.64
N ALA A 524 -7.01 -7.41 -13.64
CA ALA A 524 -6.68 -8.33 -12.55
C ALA A 524 -6.32 -7.58 -11.27
N VAL A 525 -5.65 -6.43 -11.37
CA VAL A 525 -5.39 -5.55 -10.20
C VAL A 525 -6.71 -4.98 -9.66
N ILE A 526 -7.64 -4.54 -10.51
CA ILE A 526 -8.98 -4.10 -10.07
C ILE A 526 -9.71 -5.23 -9.36
N GLY A 527 -9.70 -6.42 -9.96
CA GLY A 527 -10.29 -7.61 -9.37
C GLY A 527 -9.64 -7.96 -8.03
N HIS A 528 -8.34 -7.78 -7.90
CA HIS A 528 -7.59 -8.01 -6.66
C HIS A 528 -8.02 -7.07 -5.54
N GLU A 529 -8.14 -5.76 -5.82
CA GLU A 529 -8.63 -4.80 -4.82
C GLU A 529 -10.10 -5.03 -4.44
N LEU A 530 -10.95 -5.46 -5.37
CA LEU A 530 -12.31 -5.91 -5.05
C LEU A 530 -12.28 -7.19 -4.19
N GLY A 531 -11.38 -8.11 -4.53
CA GLY A 531 -11.15 -9.36 -3.82
C GLY A 531 -10.76 -9.16 -2.37
N HIS A 532 -10.03 -8.10 -2.04
CA HIS A 532 -9.73 -7.74 -0.65
C HIS A 532 -10.98 -7.43 0.18
N GLY A 533 -12.08 -6.96 -0.41
CA GLY A 533 -13.35 -6.83 0.32
C GLY A 533 -13.99 -8.16 0.68
N PHE A 534 -13.50 -9.26 0.12
CA PHE A 534 -14.01 -10.61 0.30
C PHE A 534 -12.89 -11.59 0.71
N ASP A 535 -11.71 -11.11 1.11
CA ASP A 535 -10.66 -11.97 1.63
C ASP A 535 -10.92 -12.40 3.08
N ASP A 536 -9.99 -13.16 3.68
CA ASP A 536 -10.11 -13.70 5.04
C ASP A 536 -10.37 -12.64 6.14
N GLN A 537 -10.06 -11.38 5.88
CA GLN A 537 -10.29 -10.26 6.79
C GLN A 537 -11.34 -9.29 6.26
N GLY A 538 -11.31 -8.93 4.99
CA GLY A 538 -12.30 -8.03 4.38
C GLY A 538 -13.71 -8.60 4.40
N ALA A 539 -13.86 -9.93 4.28
CA ALA A 539 -15.14 -10.62 4.44
C ALA A 539 -15.79 -10.44 5.82
N LYS A 540 -15.05 -9.93 6.82
CA LYS A 540 -15.60 -9.63 8.15
C LYS A 540 -16.23 -8.23 8.25
N TYR A 541 -16.11 -7.41 7.21
CA TYR A 541 -16.70 -6.08 7.12
C TYR A 541 -17.90 -6.09 6.19
N ASP A 542 -18.97 -5.40 6.55
CA ASP A 542 -20.12 -5.19 5.68
C ASP A 542 -19.87 -4.12 4.60
N GLY A 543 -20.88 -3.85 3.76
CA GLY A 543 -20.79 -2.83 2.71
C GLY A 543 -20.68 -1.39 3.20
N ASP A 544 -20.96 -1.12 4.47
CA ASP A 544 -20.77 0.19 5.08
C ASP A 544 -19.38 0.30 5.76
N GLY A 545 -18.59 -0.77 5.74
CA GLY A 545 -17.26 -0.85 6.35
C GLY A 545 -17.27 -1.16 7.83
N ASN A 546 -18.34 -1.77 8.36
CA ASN A 546 -18.43 -2.18 9.76
C ASN A 546 -18.07 -3.66 9.93
N LEU A 547 -17.16 -3.94 10.86
CA LEU A 547 -16.73 -5.25 11.32
C LEU A 547 -17.89 -5.96 12.02
N ARG A 548 -18.61 -6.79 11.27
CA ARG A 548 -19.72 -7.61 11.76
C ARG A 548 -19.83 -8.90 10.97
N ASN A 549 -20.32 -9.94 11.62
CA ASN A 549 -20.65 -11.17 10.91
C ASN A 549 -21.93 -10.98 10.08
N TRP A 550 -21.85 -11.24 8.78
CA TRP A 550 -22.97 -11.26 7.84
C TRP A 550 -23.10 -12.62 7.12
N TRP A 551 -22.26 -13.60 7.50
CA TRP A 551 -22.24 -14.94 6.95
C TRP A 551 -23.21 -15.87 7.69
N SER A 552 -23.80 -16.81 6.96
CA SER A 552 -24.33 -18.03 7.59
C SER A 552 -23.17 -18.89 8.12
N GLU A 553 -23.44 -19.71 9.15
CA GLU A 553 -22.42 -20.59 9.75
C GLU A 553 -21.89 -21.63 8.74
N SER A 554 -22.77 -22.16 7.87
CA SER A 554 -22.37 -23.11 6.83
C SER A 554 -21.49 -22.47 5.76
N ASP A 555 -21.82 -21.26 5.31
CA ASP A 555 -21.05 -20.58 4.26
C ASP A 555 -19.68 -20.14 4.79
N LEU A 556 -19.62 -19.67 6.03
CA LEU A 556 -18.35 -19.33 6.68
C LEU A 556 -17.43 -20.56 6.75
N LYS A 557 -17.96 -21.72 7.15
CA LYS A 557 -17.18 -22.96 7.19
C LYS A 557 -16.66 -23.36 5.80
N GLN A 558 -17.48 -23.26 4.76
CA GLN A 558 -17.05 -23.53 3.39
C GLN A 558 -15.95 -22.57 2.92
N PHE A 559 -16.04 -21.29 3.29
CA PHE A 559 -15.02 -20.29 2.99
C PHE A 559 -13.70 -20.59 3.72
N GLU A 560 -13.76 -20.97 5.00
CA GLU A 560 -12.60 -21.38 5.79
C GLU A 560 -11.92 -22.64 5.22
N GLU A 561 -12.69 -23.66 4.82
CA GLU A 561 -12.15 -24.90 4.22
C GLU A 561 -11.40 -24.61 2.90
N ARG A 562 -11.98 -23.76 2.04
CA ARG A 562 -11.34 -23.34 0.77
C ARG A 562 -10.10 -22.49 1.00
N SER A 563 -10.16 -21.59 1.97
CA SER A 563 -9.01 -20.76 2.38
C SER A 563 -7.87 -21.63 2.92
N ALA A 564 -8.18 -22.65 3.73
CA ALA A 564 -7.20 -23.60 4.25
C ALA A 564 -6.52 -24.41 3.14
N ALA A 565 -7.25 -24.78 2.08
CA ALA A 565 -6.65 -25.42 0.90
C ALA A 565 -5.66 -24.49 0.19
N LEU A 566 -5.96 -23.19 0.08
CA LEU A 566 -5.04 -22.20 -0.49
C LEU A 566 -3.79 -22.01 0.37
N VAL A 567 -3.96 -21.94 1.70
CA VAL A 567 -2.83 -21.92 2.65
C VAL A 567 -1.93 -23.12 2.44
N ALA A 568 -2.50 -24.33 2.39
CA ALA A 568 -1.76 -25.57 2.20
C ALA A 568 -0.97 -25.56 0.88
N GLN A 569 -1.60 -25.11 -0.21
CA GLN A 569 -0.93 -24.96 -1.50
C GLN A 569 0.28 -24.01 -1.40
N TYR A 570 0.11 -22.83 -0.81
CA TYR A 570 1.19 -21.84 -0.77
C TYR A 570 2.32 -22.21 0.19
N ASN A 571 2.05 -22.98 1.24
CA ASN A 571 3.07 -23.51 2.15
C ASN A 571 4.05 -24.48 1.46
N GLU A 572 3.69 -25.06 0.31
CA GLU A 572 4.58 -25.92 -0.48
C GLU A 572 5.58 -25.13 -1.35
N TYR A 573 5.38 -23.82 -1.54
CA TYR A 573 6.27 -23.00 -2.35
C TYR A 573 7.54 -22.61 -1.61
N LYS A 574 8.68 -23.12 -2.09
CA LYS A 574 10.01 -23.00 -1.47
C LYS A 574 10.98 -22.26 -2.37
N PRO A 575 11.06 -20.92 -2.28
CA PRO A 575 12.09 -20.16 -2.99
C PRO A 575 13.51 -20.46 -2.48
N PHE A 576 13.64 -21.03 -1.28
CA PHE A 576 14.90 -21.57 -0.75
C PHE A 576 14.68 -22.94 -0.11
N GLU A 577 15.71 -23.78 -0.02
CA GLU A 577 15.61 -25.09 0.63
C GLU A 577 15.18 -24.99 2.11
N ASP A 578 15.61 -23.93 2.78
CA ASP A 578 15.38 -23.65 4.21
C ASP A 578 14.23 -22.68 4.48
N ALA A 579 13.54 -22.17 3.44
CA ALA A 579 12.47 -21.19 3.62
C ALA A 579 11.35 -21.35 2.58
N SER A 580 10.12 -21.43 3.08
CA SER A 580 8.89 -21.47 2.29
C SER A 580 8.12 -20.16 2.39
N VAL A 581 7.17 -19.95 1.47
CA VAL A 581 6.09 -18.99 1.66
C VAL A 581 5.27 -19.40 2.89
N ASN A 582 4.82 -18.41 3.66
CA ASN A 582 3.89 -18.60 4.78
C ASN A 582 2.46 -18.35 4.28
N GLY A 583 1.73 -19.42 3.98
CA GLY A 583 0.40 -19.37 3.41
C GLY A 583 -0.62 -18.65 4.28
N GLU A 584 -0.48 -18.70 5.61
CA GLU A 584 -1.33 -17.97 6.55
C GLU A 584 -1.06 -16.47 6.54
N LEU A 585 0.21 -16.06 6.41
CA LEU A 585 0.58 -14.66 6.26
C LEU A 585 0.10 -14.10 4.93
N THR A 586 0.19 -14.90 3.86
CA THR A 586 -0.12 -14.46 2.50
C THR A 586 -1.55 -14.71 2.04
N LEU A 587 -2.39 -15.30 2.90
CA LEU A 587 -3.74 -15.75 2.55
C LEU A 587 -4.59 -14.65 1.90
N GLY A 588 -4.68 -13.48 2.53
CA GLY A 588 -5.52 -12.38 2.01
C GLY A 588 -5.12 -11.97 0.59
N GLU A 589 -3.82 -11.84 0.34
CA GLU A 589 -3.28 -11.50 -0.99
C GLU A 589 -3.50 -12.61 -2.01
N ASN A 590 -3.34 -13.87 -1.62
CA ASN A 590 -3.57 -15.01 -2.51
C ASN A 590 -5.05 -15.16 -2.88
N ILE A 591 -5.97 -14.87 -1.94
CA ILE A 591 -7.42 -14.81 -2.21
C ILE A 591 -7.71 -13.63 -3.16
N GLY A 592 -7.13 -12.46 -2.89
CA GLY A 592 -7.24 -11.28 -3.75
C GLY A 592 -6.78 -11.59 -5.18
N ASP A 593 -5.62 -12.23 -5.36
CA ASP A 593 -5.13 -12.65 -6.67
C ASP A 593 -6.05 -13.66 -7.36
N LEU A 594 -6.46 -14.72 -6.65
CA LEU A 594 -7.25 -15.79 -7.25
C LEU A 594 -8.63 -15.32 -7.65
N GLY A 595 -9.33 -14.63 -6.74
CA GLY A 595 -10.62 -14.02 -7.01
C GLY A 595 -10.49 -12.94 -8.08
N GLY A 596 -9.48 -12.08 -7.96
CA GLY A 596 -9.27 -10.95 -8.86
C GLY A 596 -9.01 -11.35 -10.30
N LEU A 597 -8.10 -12.30 -10.54
CA LEU A 597 -7.82 -12.77 -11.89
C LEU A 597 -9.00 -13.56 -12.49
N THR A 598 -9.69 -14.36 -11.68
CA THR A 598 -10.89 -15.10 -12.12
C THR A 598 -12.01 -14.15 -12.55
N VAL A 599 -12.27 -13.12 -11.74
CA VAL A 599 -13.30 -12.12 -12.05
C VAL A 599 -12.89 -11.24 -13.23
N ALA A 600 -11.61 -10.86 -13.34
CA ALA A 600 -11.12 -10.10 -14.47
C ALA A 600 -11.27 -10.88 -15.80
N HIS A 601 -11.03 -12.19 -15.79
CA HIS A 601 -11.29 -13.06 -16.95
C HIS A 601 -12.78 -13.09 -17.29
N LYS A 602 -13.64 -13.22 -16.27
CA LYS A 602 -15.09 -13.17 -16.47
C LYS A 602 -15.54 -11.85 -17.10
N ALA A 603 -15.01 -10.73 -16.61
CA ALA A 603 -15.29 -9.39 -17.13
C ALA A 603 -14.81 -9.21 -18.57
N TYR A 604 -13.62 -9.74 -18.89
CA TYR A 604 -13.10 -9.79 -20.25
C TYR A 604 -14.04 -10.54 -21.19
N MET A 605 -14.48 -11.75 -20.80
CA MET A 605 -15.41 -12.52 -21.62
C MET A 605 -16.76 -11.83 -21.81
N LEU A 606 -17.24 -11.11 -20.78
CA LEU A 606 -18.47 -10.32 -20.88
C LEU A 606 -18.31 -9.11 -21.81
N SER A 607 -17.13 -8.48 -21.86
CA SER A 607 -16.88 -7.31 -22.72
C SER A 607 -16.84 -7.67 -24.21
N LEU A 608 -16.46 -8.90 -24.54
CA LEU A 608 -16.52 -9.43 -25.90
C LEU A 608 -17.96 -9.65 -26.40
N GLY A 609 -18.91 -9.92 -25.49
CA GLY A 609 -20.27 -10.32 -25.85
C GLY A 609 -20.27 -11.56 -26.75
N ASP A 610 -20.97 -11.50 -27.88
CA ASP A 610 -20.98 -12.59 -28.88
C ASP A 610 -19.78 -12.57 -29.84
N LYS A 611 -18.89 -11.58 -29.72
CA LYS A 611 -17.70 -11.45 -30.59
C LYS A 611 -16.61 -12.40 -30.11
N LYS A 612 -15.82 -12.90 -31.06
CA LYS A 612 -14.57 -13.60 -30.75
C LYS A 612 -13.44 -12.59 -30.60
N ALA A 613 -12.59 -12.79 -29.59
CA ALA A 613 -11.35 -12.04 -29.48
C ALA A 613 -10.47 -12.26 -30.74
N PRO A 614 -9.79 -11.21 -31.24
CA PRO A 614 -8.86 -11.38 -32.36
C PRO A 614 -7.68 -12.25 -31.94
N VAL A 615 -7.10 -12.97 -32.91
CA VAL A 615 -5.77 -13.61 -32.76
C VAL A 615 -4.74 -12.59 -33.22
N ILE A 616 -3.79 -12.25 -32.34
CA ILE A 616 -2.74 -11.24 -32.59
C ILE A 616 -1.40 -11.92 -32.37
N ASP A 617 -0.51 -11.85 -33.37
CA ASP A 617 0.82 -12.51 -33.38
C ASP A 617 0.80 -14.00 -33.00
N GLY A 618 -0.27 -14.69 -33.38
CA GLY A 618 -0.44 -16.13 -33.13
C GLY A 618 -1.02 -16.49 -31.76
N TYR A 619 -1.29 -15.52 -30.90
CA TYR A 619 -1.88 -15.75 -29.57
C TYR A 619 -3.37 -15.45 -29.55
N THR A 620 -4.15 -16.29 -28.87
CA THR A 620 -5.58 -16.04 -28.61
C THR A 620 -5.79 -14.94 -27.57
N GLY A 621 -7.02 -14.45 -27.42
CA GLY A 621 -7.38 -13.51 -26.36
C GLY A 621 -7.03 -14.04 -24.97
N ASP A 622 -7.44 -15.27 -24.64
CA ASP A 622 -7.13 -15.90 -23.34
C ASP A 622 -5.64 -16.05 -23.10
N GLN A 623 -4.87 -16.43 -24.12
CA GLN A 623 -3.41 -16.51 -23.99
C GLN A 623 -2.81 -15.14 -23.67
N ARG A 624 -3.22 -14.07 -24.37
CA ARG A 624 -2.76 -12.70 -24.10
C ARG A 624 -3.17 -12.22 -22.70
N PHE A 625 -4.37 -12.58 -22.24
CA PHE A 625 -4.84 -12.27 -20.89
C PHE A 625 -3.90 -12.85 -19.83
N PHE A 626 -3.60 -14.15 -19.89
CA PHE A 626 -2.69 -14.77 -18.92
C PHE A 626 -1.26 -14.28 -19.06
N MET A 627 -0.78 -14.01 -20.28
CA MET A 627 0.53 -13.40 -20.49
C MET A 627 0.63 -12.00 -19.87
N GLY A 628 -0.44 -11.20 -19.93
CA GLY A 628 -0.53 -9.90 -19.27
C GLY A 628 -0.34 -10.01 -17.75
N TRP A 629 -1.04 -10.96 -17.12
CA TRP A 629 -0.86 -11.27 -15.69
C TRP A 629 0.59 -11.62 -15.34
N SER A 630 1.21 -12.52 -16.13
CA SER A 630 2.59 -12.93 -15.88
C SER A 630 3.59 -11.77 -16.08
N GLN A 631 3.35 -10.90 -17.06
CA GLN A 631 4.22 -9.77 -17.38
C GLN A 631 4.22 -8.69 -16.28
N ILE A 632 3.07 -8.38 -15.67
CA ILE A 632 3.04 -7.38 -14.59
C ILE A 632 3.78 -7.83 -13.33
N TRP A 633 3.86 -9.13 -13.08
CA TRP A 633 4.58 -9.68 -11.94
C TRP A 633 6.07 -9.85 -12.14
N ARG A 634 6.57 -9.66 -13.37
CA ARG A 634 7.99 -9.79 -13.69
C ARG A 634 8.89 -9.01 -12.73
N ARG A 635 9.67 -9.73 -11.94
CA ARG A 635 10.57 -9.21 -10.91
C ARG A 635 11.71 -10.18 -10.58
N LYS A 636 12.91 -9.65 -10.40
CA LYS A 636 14.05 -10.33 -9.75
C LYS A 636 14.25 -9.75 -8.36
N TYR A 637 14.66 -10.59 -7.42
CA TYR A 637 15.00 -10.19 -6.06
C TYR A 637 16.45 -10.54 -5.78
N ARG A 638 17.08 -9.75 -4.90
CA ARG A 638 18.27 -10.21 -4.17
C ARG A 638 17.84 -11.18 -3.06
N ASP A 639 18.67 -12.14 -2.72
CA ASP A 639 18.32 -13.21 -1.78
C ASP A 639 17.99 -12.66 -0.38
N GLU A 640 18.75 -11.66 0.10
CA GLU A 640 18.50 -10.99 1.37
C GLU A 640 17.10 -10.35 1.38
N ALA A 641 16.75 -9.67 0.28
CA ALA A 641 15.47 -9.00 0.12
C ALA A 641 14.31 -10.00 0.05
N LEU A 642 14.45 -11.08 -0.72
CA LEU A 642 13.42 -12.11 -0.81
C LEU A 642 13.20 -12.80 0.54
N ARG A 643 14.28 -13.12 1.25
CA ARG A 643 14.17 -13.73 2.59
C ARG A 643 13.57 -12.77 3.63
N ASN A 644 13.87 -11.48 3.54
CA ASN A 644 13.18 -10.47 4.36
C ASN A 644 11.67 -10.46 4.05
N ARG A 645 11.32 -10.44 2.76
CA ARG A 645 9.94 -10.42 2.28
C ARG A 645 9.13 -11.64 2.76
N LEU A 646 9.71 -12.84 2.75
CA LEU A 646 9.07 -14.07 3.27
C LEU A 646 8.65 -13.98 4.75
N MET A 647 9.29 -13.10 5.51
CA MET A 647 8.99 -12.89 6.93
C MET A 647 8.04 -11.71 7.17
N THR A 648 8.04 -10.70 6.29
CA THR A 648 7.43 -9.40 6.58
C THR A 648 6.25 -9.02 5.70
N ASP A 649 6.21 -9.52 4.47
CA ASP A 649 5.26 -9.11 3.45
C ASP A 649 4.10 -10.09 3.37
N SER A 650 2.86 -9.57 3.34
CA SER A 650 1.68 -10.39 3.10
C SER A 650 1.59 -10.88 1.66
N HIS A 651 2.35 -10.31 0.73
CA HIS A 651 2.29 -10.78 -0.65
C HIS A 651 3.26 -11.94 -0.88
N SER A 652 2.74 -13.00 -1.50
CA SER A 652 3.58 -14.05 -2.07
C SER A 652 4.60 -13.47 -3.06
N PRO A 653 5.81 -14.06 -3.19
CA PRO A 653 6.77 -13.67 -4.22
C PRO A 653 6.16 -13.71 -5.62
N SER A 654 6.58 -12.80 -6.50
CA SER A 654 6.03 -12.63 -7.86
C SER A 654 5.84 -13.93 -8.64
N HIS A 655 6.82 -14.84 -8.57
CA HIS A 655 6.75 -16.14 -9.24
C HIS A 655 5.51 -16.94 -8.80
N TYR A 656 5.27 -17.01 -7.50
CA TYR A 656 4.16 -17.78 -6.91
C TYR A 656 2.80 -17.09 -7.03
N ARG A 657 2.77 -15.74 -7.17
CA ARG A 657 1.54 -15.03 -7.59
C ARG A 657 1.11 -15.41 -9.00
N VAL A 658 2.04 -15.82 -9.86
CA VAL A 658 1.70 -16.31 -11.21
C VAL A 658 1.35 -17.79 -11.17
N ILE A 659 2.31 -18.66 -10.79
CA ILE A 659 2.09 -20.10 -10.96
C ILE A 659 1.03 -20.66 -9.99
N GLY A 660 0.92 -20.11 -8.78
CA GLY A 660 -0.05 -20.59 -7.80
C GLY A 660 -1.48 -20.29 -8.18
N ILE A 661 -1.71 -19.14 -8.81
CA ILE A 661 -3.04 -18.69 -9.23
C ILE A 661 -3.47 -19.41 -10.50
N LEU A 662 -2.62 -19.42 -11.52
CA LEU A 662 -2.95 -20.04 -12.81
C LEU A 662 -3.20 -21.55 -12.71
N SER A 663 -2.50 -22.24 -11.78
CA SER A 663 -2.72 -23.68 -11.54
C SER A 663 -4.13 -23.99 -11.02
N ASN A 664 -4.86 -23.00 -10.49
CA ASN A 664 -6.23 -23.15 -10.00
C ASN A 664 -7.30 -22.75 -11.03
N MET A 665 -6.96 -22.10 -12.15
CA MET A 665 -7.92 -21.58 -13.12
C MET A 665 -8.14 -22.54 -14.30
N PRO A 666 -9.32 -23.19 -14.44
CA PRO A 666 -9.61 -24.07 -15.57
C PRO A 666 -9.38 -23.44 -16.96
N GLU A 667 -9.63 -22.15 -17.09
CA GLU A 667 -9.47 -21.38 -18.32
C GLU A 667 -7.99 -21.34 -18.77
N PHE A 668 -7.04 -21.39 -17.83
CA PHE A 668 -5.61 -21.51 -18.16
C PHE A 668 -5.27 -22.88 -18.75
N TYR A 669 -5.91 -23.95 -18.26
CA TYR A 669 -5.73 -25.31 -18.80
C TYR A 669 -6.23 -25.38 -20.24
N GLU A 670 -7.33 -24.71 -20.57
CA GLU A 670 -7.87 -24.64 -21.92
C GLU A 670 -6.95 -23.80 -22.84
N ALA A 671 -6.50 -22.63 -22.38
CA ALA A 671 -5.69 -21.71 -23.18
C ALA A 671 -4.29 -22.26 -23.53
N PHE A 672 -3.71 -23.09 -22.65
CA PHE A 672 -2.36 -23.64 -22.81
C PHE A 672 -2.28 -25.17 -22.84
N ASP A 673 -3.40 -25.88 -22.95
CA ASP A 673 -3.46 -27.35 -23.07
C ASP A 673 -2.70 -28.09 -21.94
N VAL A 674 -2.91 -27.64 -20.70
CA VAL A 674 -2.27 -28.23 -19.50
C VAL A 674 -2.91 -29.59 -19.18
N LYS A 675 -2.11 -30.62 -18.96
CA LYS A 675 -2.53 -32.03 -18.79
C LYS A 675 -1.90 -32.68 -17.57
N GLU A 676 -2.47 -33.82 -17.17
CA GLU A 676 -1.87 -34.66 -16.12
C GLU A 676 -0.41 -35.00 -16.47
N GLY A 677 0.49 -34.74 -15.53
CA GLY A 677 1.94 -34.89 -15.71
C GLY A 677 2.70 -33.59 -15.96
N ASP A 678 2.03 -32.51 -16.34
CA ASP A 678 2.63 -31.17 -16.39
C ASP A 678 2.85 -30.61 -14.97
N LYS A 679 3.89 -29.78 -14.77
CA LYS A 679 4.25 -29.34 -13.40
C LYS A 679 3.23 -28.39 -12.77
N MET A 680 2.47 -27.65 -13.56
CA MET A 680 1.39 -26.77 -13.07
C MET A 680 0.03 -27.47 -12.99
N TYR A 681 -0.03 -28.79 -13.23
CA TYR A 681 -1.28 -29.53 -13.16
C TYR A 681 -1.69 -29.79 -11.70
N ILE A 682 -2.87 -29.29 -11.34
CA ILE A 682 -3.63 -29.67 -10.15
C ILE A 682 -4.88 -30.41 -10.64
N LYS A 683 -5.22 -31.53 -9.99
CA LYS A 683 -6.44 -32.29 -10.32
C LYS A 683 -7.67 -31.40 -10.19
N PRO A 684 -8.68 -31.53 -11.07
CA PRO A 684 -9.87 -30.66 -11.04
C PRO A 684 -10.53 -30.53 -9.66
N GLU A 685 -10.61 -31.61 -8.89
CA GLU A 685 -11.19 -31.66 -7.55
C GLU A 685 -10.33 -31.02 -6.45
N ASP A 686 -9.02 -30.87 -6.69
CA ASP A 686 -8.06 -30.29 -5.74
C ASP A 686 -7.77 -28.79 -6.04
N ARG A 687 -8.28 -28.26 -7.15
CA ARG A 687 -8.13 -26.84 -7.49
C ARG A 687 -8.94 -25.99 -6.52
N VAL A 688 -8.28 -24.99 -5.96
CA VAL A 688 -8.93 -24.03 -5.06
C VAL A 688 -9.79 -23.10 -5.90
N LYS A 689 -11.08 -23.01 -5.53
CA LYS A 689 -12.04 -22.04 -6.07
C LYS A 689 -12.75 -21.36 -4.91
N ILE A 690 -12.71 -20.02 -4.88
CA ILE A 690 -13.34 -19.21 -3.83
C ILE A 690 -14.44 -18.34 -4.44
N TRP A 691 -14.06 -17.29 -5.17
CA TRP A 691 -14.96 -16.25 -5.73
C TRP A 691 -15.38 -16.51 -7.17
#